data_AF-A0A8J8EYB5-F1
#
_entry.id   AF-A0A8J8EYB5-F1
#
_cell.length_a   1.000
_cell.length_b   1.000
_cell.length_c   1.000
_cell.angle_alpha   90.00
_cell.angle_beta   90.00
_cell.angle_gamma   90.00
#
_symmetry.space_group_name_H-M   'P 1'
#
loop_
_entity.id
_entity.type
_entity.pdbx_description
1 polymer ?
#
loop_
_entity_poly.entity_id
_entity_poly.type
_entity_poly.pdbx_seq_one_letter_code
_entity_poly.pdbx_strand_id
1 'polypeptide(L)'
;MEARMMRRRGFLINSAVLVLLIPLLLLTATYTQVHYQIINSQSENMELEKLNWAVNYLDTDLRNTLQISGKRAILAMVNYTVSNEKFLSKANVSMRNLMINGKIEGYTSPLMGNQTLLYWFNTASNELIKRGLILRPSGNLEDSIDMEIVPLTSFKVAVKARIKNITLMDMNGKVIYQGSLPVRGYLYTVIDLDGVEDPVYAISTNGQYHRMIQPCSFSYPEFGEKPVKWLTGAGNSSVTHLVGTYGENILYSNDTIWSNSPEAKLVNPSVNPLELFRDGDRGYLYFGNVSVPVIGNNWAVSSSYKYRVNFTVDSNNFKPNSLTLLIMDTTSVRIEGKTLNKWVAHTSDKASILIYDSNGDPVNFWIEYWDSNSGKLWLWMKTTDVNKYSLYVSDDPSLETRGDPSGLFYLIDDFLYKNTDLWDFQSGTVSNGWYTFNNQISGSDTAISKKGFKPPFFVRWGMNTTNADAGVGIYRPPQGGGENYIDVVVRYGKLTKKSVYWPYNTTGTSSVSSLNDLRYSWKKGYTRYIYSLSDAQTAKSWLDSKLAKINGTTVEYKDYQVPIYLNVTTIQGINANGGKAAIKVVDENGNPLPFWIEYWNDNGALIWVKVNLSARYYTGIGSKKIKGTLFGKTVYSIYKVKESRGTLSYESRSDTYYKIPFVKTEKHTYYYITRYSYAGAHIKILYNTGSETRGDGDKVFEFFDDFNEPSLDTSKWNIGGDSSYISLSNGVLTLNGDSDPSTSDVWLWTRKTFPYYSYVVGMEVKVSSLAAQGWLWYLDNTNWAWMEDVYPKYKGRKYKGTYGHLYDFNVGNGNGNYYEDGGGYLTDEWTHIEVAVDDYHLIGDHYADMISYQNQSGPFVGTWSGNTTHVSYYDGFWDDIYAQNNTAIGLAQFMGSTSYDFIYVRKYLDLNSLTETVKKHEAQNKPTEYEATGSATQLALWKNWEELAKTTDGTSGFNRYELNVSSTRLNLTRITSNAHVGYNGDFSGSWNVSIVGKGVGSQSFDWIIVGPPYVTSGVKFGTPEGSGLVVWKAYASAAFDLQPFLSCLVNDRYFGLYDAPSFFERLEGKLDPASTGKNGEYWEAAKKMQEELGIAKDGSYYPIGLVSFIYYPSDDDLTSALKLLEKDPNSAIGNAISFADYYWLGYYFKDKFAQVATSPKAYRMWGISMGTGDYAYLSGVGFLIDNSTAETIMGKNAWKYLIYGG
;
A
#
# COMPACT_ATOMS: atom_id res chain seq x y z
N MET A 1 -31.28 91.21 -81.05
CA MET A 1 -31.63 89.87 -80.52
C MET A 1 -30.40 89.05 -80.09
N GLU A 2 -29.24 89.23 -80.74
CA GLU A 2 -28.06 88.36 -80.61
C GLU A 2 -27.43 88.27 -79.21
N ALA A 3 -27.41 89.36 -78.44
CA ALA A 3 -26.85 89.37 -77.08
C ALA A 3 -27.50 88.35 -76.12
N ARG A 4 -28.78 87.98 -76.36
CA ARG A 4 -29.49 86.97 -75.56
C ARG A 4 -29.13 85.53 -75.96
N MET A 5 -28.59 85.33 -77.16
CA MET A 5 -28.16 84.03 -77.68
C MET A 5 -26.72 83.69 -77.27
N MET A 6 -25.82 84.67 -77.24
CA MET A 6 -24.43 84.48 -76.79
C MET A 6 -24.32 84.13 -75.30
N ARG A 7 -25.11 84.76 -74.42
CA ARG A 7 -25.16 84.39 -72.97
C ARG A 7 -25.58 82.93 -72.74
N ARG A 8 -26.44 82.36 -73.59
CA ARG A 8 -26.83 80.94 -73.49
C ARG A 8 -25.70 79.99 -73.93
N ARG A 9 -24.91 80.34 -74.95
CA ARG A 9 -23.75 79.53 -75.38
C ARG A 9 -22.64 79.53 -74.32
N GLY A 10 -22.31 80.68 -73.75
CA GLY A 10 -21.33 80.76 -72.65
C GLY A 10 -21.75 79.98 -71.40
N PHE A 11 -23.04 80.04 -71.03
CA PHE A 11 -23.59 79.21 -69.95
C PHE A 11 -23.51 77.71 -70.26
N LEU A 12 -23.91 77.27 -71.46
CA LEU A 12 -23.85 75.86 -71.87
C LEU A 12 -22.42 75.31 -71.93
N ILE A 13 -21.45 76.09 -72.45
CA ILE A 13 -20.04 75.66 -72.50
C ILE A 13 -19.44 75.57 -71.08
N ASN A 14 -19.65 76.58 -70.22
CA ASN A 14 -19.17 76.53 -68.84
C ASN A 14 -19.84 75.41 -68.04
N SER A 15 -21.12 75.13 -68.30
CA SER A 15 -21.85 74.01 -67.68
C SER A 15 -21.32 72.66 -68.16
N ALA A 16 -21.03 72.51 -69.46
CA ALA A 16 -20.43 71.29 -70.02
C ALA A 16 -19.00 71.06 -69.48
N VAL A 17 -18.20 72.12 -69.35
CA VAL A 17 -16.87 72.06 -68.73
C VAL A 17 -16.95 71.70 -67.25
N LEU A 18 -17.89 72.25 -66.48
CA LEU A 18 -18.14 71.85 -65.09
C LEU A 18 -18.60 70.38 -64.98
N VAL A 19 -19.51 69.95 -65.85
CA VAL A 19 -20.02 68.56 -65.90
C VAL A 19 -18.94 67.57 -66.34
N LEU A 20 -17.92 67.99 -67.09
CA LEU A 20 -16.74 67.17 -67.42
C LEU A 20 -15.64 67.22 -66.34
N LEU A 21 -15.50 68.35 -65.64
CA LEU A 21 -14.57 68.50 -64.52
C LEU A 21 -14.96 67.64 -63.32
N ILE A 22 -16.26 67.50 -63.02
CA ILE A 22 -16.73 66.69 -61.89
C ILE A 22 -16.26 65.21 -61.99
N PRO A 23 -16.49 64.48 -63.12
CA PRO A 23 -15.92 63.15 -63.33
C PRO A 23 -14.39 63.13 -63.31
N LEU A 24 -13.72 64.13 -63.89
CA LEU A 24 -12.25 64.15 -63.94
C LEU A 24 -11.64 64.31 -62.54
N LEU A 25 -12.20 65.20 -61.73
CA LEU A 25 -11.81 65.41 -60.33
C LEU A 25 -12.10 64.17 -59.48
N LEU A 26 -13.28 63.55 -59.65
CA LEU A 26 -13.62 62.27 -59.02
C LEU A 26 -12.65 61.15 -59.42
N LEU A 27 -12.27 61.07 -60.69
CA LEU A 27 -11.28 60.10 -61.19
C LEU A 27 -9.90 60.34 -60.58
N THR A 28 -9.43 61.59 -60.49
CA THR A 28 -8.15 61.89 -59.83
C THR A 28 -8.18 61.59 -58.34
N ALA A 29 -9.26 61.94 -57.64
CA ALA A 29 -9.42 61.66 -56.21
C ALA A 29 -9.43 60.15 -55.94
N THR A 30 -10.25 59.39 -56.68
CA THR A 30 -10.32 57.92 -56.56
C THR A 30 -9.01 57.24 -56.97
N TYR A 31 -8.33 57.69 -58.02
CA TYR A 31 -7.02 57.16 -58.41
C TYR A 31 -5.96 57.40 -57.33
N THR A 32 -5.86 58.61 -56.77
CA THR A 32 -4.93 58.88 -55.66
C THR A 32 -5.26 58.06 -54.41
N GLN A 33 -6.55 57.86 -54.11
CA GLN A 33 -7.00 57.07 -52.97
C GLN A 33 -6.70 55.57 -53.14
N VAL A 34 -6.95 55.01 -54.32
CA VAL A 34 -6.63 53.60 -54.65
C VAL A 34 -5.11 53.37 -54.71
N HIS A 35 -4.35 54.27 -55.32
CA HIS A 35 -2.89 54.16 -55.37
C HIS A 35 -2.25 54.24 -53.97
N TYR A 36 -2.74 55.14 -53.12
CA TYR A 36 -2.35 55.23 -51.71
C TYR A 36 -2.71 53.95 -50.93
N GLN A 37 -3.90 53.39 -51.14
CA GLN A 37 -4.29 52.10 -50.55
C GLN A 37 -3.39 50.94 -51.01
N ILE A 38 -3.04 50.88 -52.30
CA ILE A 38 -2.15 49.83 -52.83
C ILE A 38 -0.75 49.95 -52.22
N ILE A 39 -0.15 51.14 -52.20
CA ILE A 39 1.19 51.34 -51.64
C ILE A 39 1.21 51.03 -50.14
N ASN A 40 0.22 51.51 -49.37
CA ASN A 40 0.13 51.15 -47.95
C ASN A 40 -0.03 49.64 -47.77
N SER A 41 -0.93 48.98 -48.52
CA SER A 41 -1.12 47.53 -48.39
C SER A 41 0.13 46.71 -48.74
N GLN A 42 0.94 47.14 -49.73
CA GLN A 42 2.21 46.48 -50.04
C GLN A 42 3.28 46.74 -48.97
N SER A 43 3.33 47.94 -48.39
CA SER A 43 4.20 48.26 -47.27
C SER A 43 3.84 47.46 -46.02
N GLU A 44 2.54 47.38 -45.68
CA GLU A 44 2.00 46.59 -44.57
C GLU A 44 2.28 45.10 -44.77
N ASN A 45 2.04 44.55 -45.96
CA ASN A 45 2.36 43.15 -46.28
C ASN A 45 3.86 42.85 -46.15
N MET A 46 4.75 43.76 -46.60
CA MET A 46 6.19 43.58 -46.47
C MET A 46 6.68 43.72 -45.00
N GLU A 47 6.03 44.54 -44.16
CA GLU A 47 6.29 44.55 -42.72
C GLU A 47 5.81 43.24 -42.05
N LEU A 48 4.62 42.76 -42.41
CA LEU A 48 4.04 41.51 -41.90
C LEU A 48 4.88 40.27 -42.29
N GLU A 49 5.39 40.21 -43.52
CA GLU A 49 6.24 39.12 -43.99
C GLU A 49 7.59 39.10 -43.24
N LYS A 50 8.22 40.26 -43.03
CA LYS A 50 9.45 40.38 -42.23
C LYS A 50 9.23 39.96 -40.78
N LEU A 51 8.11 40.35 -40.17
CA LEU A 51 7.74 39.92 -38.81
C LEU A 51 7.51 38.42 -38.74
N ASN A 52 6.73 37.86 -39.68
CA ASN A 52 6.47 36.43 -39.75
C ASN A 52 7.77 35.63 -39.92
N TRP A 53 8.67 36.09 -40.80
CA TRP A 53 10.00 35.49 -40.97
C TRP A 53 10.82 35.53 -39.67
N ALA A 54 10.91 36.69 -39.00
CA ALA A 54 11.71 36.85 -37.79
C ALA A 54 11.18 36.01 -36.61
N VAL A 55 9.85 35.92 -36.44
CA VAL A 55 9.22 35.13 -35.39
C VAL A 55 9.36 33.62 -35.67
N ASN A 56 9.14 33.17 -36.92
CA ASN A 56 9.33 31.76 -37.28
C ASN A 56 10.80 31.32 -37.20
N TYR A 57 11.74 32.22 -37.50
CA TYR A 57 13.17 31.98 -37.28
C TYR A 57 13.46 31.74 -35.79
N LEU A 58 12.99 32.63 -34.91
CA LEU A 58 13.17 32.50 -33.46
C LEU A 58 12.53 31.22 -32.90
N ASP A 59 11.32 30.85 -33.33
CA ASP A 59 10.65 29.62 -32.87
C ASP A 59 11.38 28.35 -33.32
N THR A 60 11.96 28.35 -34.53
CA THR A 60 12.76 27.23 -35.07
C THR A 60 14.11 27.12 -34.35
N ASP A 61 14.80 28.25 -34.16
CA ASP A 61 16.12 28.30 -33.54
C ASP A 61 16.05 28.03 -32.02
N LEU A 62 14.97 28.44 -31.36
CA LEU A 62 14.67 28.07 -29.97
C LEU A 62 14.47 26.55 -29.83
N ARG A 63 13.76 25.89 -30.76
CA ARG A 63 13.62 24.42 -30.76
C ARG A 63 14.97 23.72 -30.86
N ASN A 64 15.83 24.16 -31.79
CA ASN A 64 17.18 23.61 -31.96
C ASN A 64 18.03 23.83 -30.70
N THR A 65 17.97 25.04 -30.13
CA THR A 65 18.68 25.41 -28.90
C THR A 65 18.25 24.55 -27.71
N LEU A 66 16.94 24.33 -27.52
CA LEU A 66 16.43 23.45 -26.47
C LEU A 66 16.97 22.02 -26.62
N GLN A 67 17.07 21.50 -27.84
CA GLN A 67 17.60 20.16 -28.10
C GLN A 67 19.11 20.06 -27.82
N ILE A 68 19.91 21.03 -28.29
CA ILE A 68 21.38 21.06 -28.09
C ILE A 68 21.70 21.27 -26.61
N SER A 69 21.05 22.26 -25.97
CA SER A 69 21.24 22.60 -24.57
C SER A 69 20.81 21.45 -23.66
N GLY A 70 19.68 20.79 -23.96
CA GLY A 70 19.21 19.63 -23.22
C GLY A 70 20.15 18.42 -23.30
N LYS A 71 20.68 18.09 -24.50
CA LYS A 71 21.69 17.03 -24.64
C LYS A 71 22.95 17.32 -23.81
N ARG A 72 23.45 18.57 -23.84
CA ARG A 72 24.59 18.98 -23.02
C ARG A 72 24.28 18.98 -21.53
N ALA A 73 23.05 19.35 -21.14
CA ALA A 73 22.64 19.33 -19.74
C ALA A 73 22.63 17.90 -19.16
N ILE A 74 22.21 16.89 -19.93
CA ILE A 74 22.29 15.48 -19.50
C ILE A 74 23.75 15.05 -19.28
N LEU A 75 24.63 15.30 -20.24
CA LEU A 75 26.06 15.00 -20.09
C LEU A 75 26.70 15.77 -18.91
N ALA A 76 26.31 17.03 -18.71
CA ALA A 76 26.76 17.84 -17.58
C ALA A 76 26.26 17.32 -16.22
N MET A 77 25.04 16.79 -16.15
CA MET A 77 24.51 16.13 -14.95
C MET A 77 25.30 14.86 -14.63
N VAL A 78 25.45 13.94 -15.58
CA VAL A 78 26.17 12.68 -15.36
C VAL A 78 27.62 12.95 -14.97
N ASN A 79 28.33 13.80 -15.72
CA ASN A 79 29.70 14.18 -15.40
C ASN A 79 29.81 14.82 -14.00
N TYR A 80 28.87 15.68 -13.61
CA TYR A 80 28.86 16.25 -12.26
C TYR A 80 28.68 15.15 -11.20
N THR A 81 27.72 14.25 -11.38
CA THR A 81 27.45 13.19 -10.38
C THR A 81 28.62 12.22 -10.24
N VAL A 82 29.28 11.85 -11.35
CA VAL A 82 30.45 10.96 -11.34
C VAL A 82 31.69 11.67 -10.80
N SER A 83 32.01 12.88 -11.28
CA SER A 83 33.24 13.60 -10.87
C SER A 83 33.24 14.08 -9.41
N ASN A 84 32.07 14.15 -8.76
CA ASN A 84 31.92 14.57 -7.37
C ASN A 84 31.45 13.43 -6.45
N GLU A 85 31.37 12.19 -6.96
CA GLU A 85 30.88 11.00 -6.23
C GLU A 85 29.53 11.23 -5.51
N LYS A 86 28.63 12.05 -6.09
CA LYS A 86 27.45 12.58 -5.39
C LYS A 86 26.22 12.76 -6.28
N PHE A 87 25.10 12.23 -5.81
CA PHE A 87 23.77 12.39 -6.43
C PHE A 87 23.22 13.82 -6.37
N LEU A 88 22.33 14.15 -7.30
CA LEU A 88 21.64 15.45 -7.40
C LEU A 88 20.54 15.61 -6.36
N SER A 89 20.23 16.85 -5.99
CA SER A 89 19.08 17.17 -5.12
C SER A 89 17.74 16.97 -5.82
N LYS A 90 17.62 17.48 -7.05
CA LYS A 90 16.56 17.18 -8.05
C LYS A 90 17.12 17.28 -9.47
N ALA A 91 16.97 16.23 -10.26
CA ALA A 91 17.43 16.14 -11.64
C ALA A 91 16.69 17.12 -12.56
N ASN A 92 15.36 17.24 -12.45
CA ASN A 92 14.59 18.15 -13.30
C ASN A 92 14.94 19.63 -13.08
N VAL A 93 15.17 20.05 -11.84
CA VAL A 93 15.61 21.41 -11.49
C VAL A 93 17.05 21.65 -11.94
N SER A 94 17.96 20.70 -11.71
CA SER A 94 19.35 20.79 -12.17
C SER A 94 19.46 20.89 -13.68
N MET A 95 18.70 20.09 -14.42
CA MET A 95 18.63 20.16 -15.88
C MET A 95 18.07 21.51 -16.37
N ARG A 96 17.02 22.05 -15.72
CA ARG A 96 16.46 23.37 -16.04
C ARG A 96 17.51 24.47 -15.85
N ASN A 97 18.24 24.47 -14.74
CA ASN A 97 19.25 25.48 -14.45
C ASN A 97 20.43 25.39 -15.43
N LEU A 98 20.91 24.20 -15.74
CA LEU A 98 21.91 23.97 -16.78
C LEU A 98 21.46 24.54 -18.14
N MET A 99 20.23 24.25 -18.57
CA MET A 99 19.70 24.74 -19.85
C MET A 99 19.53 26.26 -19.89
N ILE A 100 19.14 26.89 -18.78
CA ILE A 100 18.92 28.35 -18.72
C ILE A 100 20.24 29.13 -18.63
N ASN A 101 21.08 28.83 -17.64
CA ASN A 101 22.27 29.63 -17.32
C ASN A 101 23.56 28.81 -17.11
N GLY A 102 23.53 27.50 -17.35
CA GLY A 102 24.72 26.66 -17.33
C GLY A 102 25.17 26.21 -15.94
N LYS A 103 24.31 26.35 -14.92
CA LYS A 103 24.65 25.99 -13.53
C LYS A 103 23.99 24.71 -13.04
N ILE A 104 24.74 23.93 -12.27
CA ILE A 104 24.32 22.72 -11.55
C ILE A 104 24.76 22.81 -10.10
N GLU A 105 23.84 22.63 -9.15
CA GLU A 105 24.11 22.73 -7.70
C GLU A 105 24.93 23.98 -7.29
N GLY A 106 24.74 25.10 -8.01
CA GLY A 106 25.45 26.37 -7.83
C GLY A 106 26.72 26.55 -8.69
N TYR A 107 27.32 25.48 -9.18
CA TYR A 107 28.56 25.49 -9.98
C TYR A 107 28.27 25.69 -11.47
N THR A 108 29.15 26.41 -12.18
CA THR A 108 29.04 26.58 -13.65
C THR A 108 29.69 25.41 -14.37
N SER A 109 28.94 24.68 -15.19
CA SER A 109 29.46 23.49 -15.90
C SER A 109 30.17 23.88 -17.20
N PRO A 110 31.46 23.52 -17.39
CA PRO A 110 32.19 23.80 -18.64
C PRO A 110 31.62 23.04 -19.84
N LEU A 111 30.99 21.88 -19.62
CA LEU A 111 30.37 21.05 -20.67
C LEU A 111 29.19 21.75 -21.36
N MET A 112 28.56 22.73 -20.71
CA MET A 112 27.54 23.54 -21.35
C MET A 112 28.12 24.42 -22.47
N GLY A 113 29.38 24.85 -22.40
CA GLY A 113 30.12 25.44 -23.52
C GLY A 113 29.37 26.54 -24.29
N ASN A 114 28.80 27.51 -23.56
CA ASN A 114 27.94 28.59 -24.09
C ASN A 114 26.63 28.14 -24.79
N GLN A 115 26.22 26.88 -24.68
CA GLN A 115 24.95 26.39 -25.25
C GLN A 115 23.81 26.46 -24.22
N THR A 116 23.50 27.69 -23.76
CA THR A 116 22.42 27.97 -22.81
C THR A 116 21.38 28.90 -23.43
N LEU A 117 20.15 28.89 -22.93
CA LEU A 117 19.08 29.79 -23.42
C LEU A 117 19.44 31.26 -23.23
N LEU A 118 20.13 31.62 -22.14
CA LEU A 118 20.59 33.00 -21.92
C LEU A 118 21.63 33.42 -22.96
N TYR A 119 22.58 32.55 -23.31
CA TYR A 119 23.58 32.84 -24.35
C TYR A 119 22.95 32.90 -25.75
N TRP A 120 22.05 31.97 -26.07
CA TRP A 120 21.28 31.96 -27.31
C TRP A 120 20.49 33.26 -27.46
N PHE A 121 19.71 33.67 -26.46
CA PHE A 121 18.88 34.87 -26.53
C PHE A 121 19.73 36.13 -26.77
N ASN A 122 20.87 36.25 -26.08
CA ASN A 122 21.80 37.37 -26.29
C ASN A 122 22.38 37.36 -27.71
N THR A 123 22.73 36.18 -28.24
CA THR A 123 23.25 36.03 -29.61
C THR A 123 22.19 36.33 -30.66
N ALA A 124 20.97 35.81 -30.49
CA ALA A 124 19.83 36.09 -31.36
C ALA A 124 19.44 37.57 -31.35
N SER A 125 19.47 38.23 -30.19
CA SER A 125 19.25 39.68 -30.07
C SER A 125 20.32 40.47 -30.84
N ASN A 126 21.60 40.09 -30.73
CA ASN A 126 22.69 40.71 -31.50
C ASN A 126 22.53 40.53 -33.03
N GLU A 127 22.11 39.35 -33.50
CA GLU A 127 21.85 39.11 -34.93
C GLU A 127 20.61 39.85 -35.45
N LEU A 128 19.59 40.04 -34.61
CA LEU A 128 18.43 40.86 -34.93
C LEU A 128 18.79 42.35 -35.01
N ILE A 129 19.68 42.85 -34.14
CA ILE A 129 20.15 44.25 -34.18
C ILE A 129 20.86 44.54 -35.50
N LYS A 130 21.68 43.62 -36.02
CA LYS A 130 22.30 43.73 -37.36
C LYS A 130 21.27 43.82 -38.50
N ARG A 131 20.04 43.37 -38.27
CA ARG A 131 18.90 43.40 -39.21
C ARG A 131 17.91 44.54 -38.92
N GLY A 132 18.24 45.45 -38.00
CA GLY A 132 17.39 46.60 -37.63
C GLY A 132 16.25 46.28 -36.66
N LEU A 133 16.35 45.19 -35.89
CA LEU A 133 15.33 44.73 -34.94
C LEU A 133 15.93 44.58 -33.54
N ILE A 134 15.20 44.97 -32.51
CA ILE A 134 15.63 44.90 -31.11
C ILE A 134 14.74 43.89 -30.38
N LEU A 135 15.35 42.81 -29.87
CA LEU A 135 14.69 41.78 -29.06
C LEU A 135 14.92 42.06 -27.57
N ARG A 136 13.83 42.27 -26.81
CA ARG A 136 13.89 42.51 -25.36
C ARG A 136 12.85 41.70 -24.58
N PRO A 137 13.21 41.11 -23.42
CA PRO A 137 12.23 40.64 -22.45
C PRO A 137 11.59 41.85 -21.72
N SER A 138 10.39 41.67 -21.16
CA SER A 138 9.72 42.70 -20.35
C SER A 138 10.25 42.81 -18.90
N GLY A 139 11.20 41.95 -18.52
CA GLY A 139 11.84 41.88 -17.21
C GLY A 139 13.10 41.02 -17.26
N ASN A 140 13.47 40.34 -16.17
CA ASN A 140 14.53 39.33 -16.23
C ASN A 140 14.15 38.20 -17.20
N LEU A 141 15.12 37.74 -17.99
CA LEU A 141 14.87 36.66 -18.95
C LEU A 141 14.60 35.32 -18.27
N GLU A 142 15.29 35.00 -17.16
CA GLU A 142 15.11 33.74 -16.44
C GLU A 142 13.68 33.58 -15.90
N ASP A 143 13.10 34.65 -15.35
CA ASP A 143 11.70 34.72 -14.88
C ASP A 143 10.69 34.63 -16.03
N SER A 144 11.13 34.96 -17.25
CA SER A 144 10.32 34.90 -18.47
C SER A 144 10.29 33.49 -19.10
N ILE A 145 11.20 32.57 -18.70
CA ILE A 145 11.30 31.21 -19.24
C ILE A 145 10.45 30.24 -18.41
N ASP A 146 9.29 29.89 -18.94
CA ASP A 146 8.49 28.77 -18.48
C ASP A 146 9.05 27.46 -19.06
N MET A 147 9.40 26.50 -18.21
CA MET A 147 10.04 25.25 -18.62
C MET A 147 9.70 24.12 -17.65
N GLU A 148 9.18 23.02 -18.21
CA GLU A 148 8.84 21.76 -17.56
C GLU A 148 9.70 20.65 -18.19
N ILE A 149 10.41 19.87 -17.36
CA ILE A 149 11.30 18.78 -17.80
C ILE A 149 10.91 17.50 -17.06
N VAL A 150 10.66 16.43 -17.81
CA VAL A 150 10.20 15.14 -17.29
C VAL A 150 10.83 13.97 -18.06
N PRO A 151 11.04 12.80 -17.43
CA PRO A 151 11.23 11.56 -18.19
C PRO A 151 9.95 11.30 -18.99
N LEU A 152 10.06 11.21 -20.31
CA LEU A 152 8.92 10.94 -21.20
C LEU A 152 8.64 9.44 -21.27
N THR A 153 9.72 8.66 -21.37
CA THR A 153 9.75 7.19 -21.39
C THR A 153 11.09 6.73 -20.79
N SER A 154 11.29 5.43 -20.58
CA SER A 154 12.54 4.87 -20.04
C SER A 154 13.82 5.37 -20.72
N PHE A 155 13.76 5.61 -22.03
CA PHE A 155 14.91 6.01 -22.85
C PHE A 155 14.86 7.46 -23.33
N LYS A 156 13.86 8.26 -22.92
CA LYS A 156 13.65 9.62 -23.48
C LYS A 156 13.20 10.63 -22.45
N VAL A 157 13.76 11.84 -22.52
CA VAL A 157 13.40 13.00 -21.70
C VAL A 157 12.65 14.02 -22.56
N ALA A 158 11.53 14.55 -22.07
CA ALA A 158 10.81 15.65 -22.70
C ALA A 158 11.13 16.98 -22.01
N VAL A 159 11.38 18.01 -22.82
CA VAL A 159 11.44 19.40 -22.40
C VAL A 159 10.31 20.16 -23.08
N LYS A 160 9.44 20.75 -22.27
CA LYS A 160 8.34 21.63 -22.68
C LYS A 160 8.70 23.04 -22.23
N ALA A 161 8.77 23.98 -23.16
CA ALA A 161 9.26 25.33 -22.89
C ALA A 161 8.48 26.43 -23.63
N ARG A 162 8.40 27.60 -23.01
CA ARG A 162 7.82 28.82 -23.57
C ARG A 162 8.44 30.05 -22.92
N ILE A 163 8.97 30.97 -23.71
CA ILE A 163 9.44 32.26 -23.22
C ILE A 163 8.29 33.27 -23.32
N LYS A 164 7.88 33.85 -22.20
CA LYS A 164 6.75 34.79 -22.08
C LYS A 164 7.25 36.24 -22.20
N ASN A 165 6.32 37.15 -22.52
CA ASN A 165 6.52 38.61 -22.42
C ASN A 165 7.78 39.14 -23.15
N ILE A 166 8.01 38.65 -24.37
CA ILE A 166 9.03 39.16 -25.29
C ILE A 166 8.43 40.27 -26.14
N THR A 167 9.22 41.32 -26.36
CA THR A 167 8.91 42.45 -27.23
C THR A 167 9.97 42.57 -28.32
N LEU A 168 9.54 42.68 -29.57
CA LEU A 168 10.37 42.99 -30.74
C LEU A 168 10.06 44.42 -31.19
N MET A 169 11.08 45.25 -31.34
CA MET A 169 10.97 46.65 -31.78
C MET A 169 11.82 46.92 -33.03
N ASP A 170 11.48 47.94 -33.83
CA ASP A 170 12.43 48.49 -34.81
C ASP A 170 13.46 49.41 -34.12
N MET A 171 14.44 49.90 -34.91
CA MET A 171 15.42 50.88 -34.46
C MET A 171 14.82 52.23 -34.00
N ASN A 172 13.55 52.52 -34.32
CA ASN A 172 12.84 53.73 -33.91
C ASN A 172 12.01 53.54 -32.63
N GLY A 173 11.96 52.32 -32.08
CA GLY A 173 11.18 51.96 -30.90
C GLY A 173 9.71 51.60 -31.17
N LYS A 174 9.29 51.45 -32.44
CA LYS A 174 7.96 50.92 -32.80
C LYS A 174 7.93 49.43 -32.42
N VAL A 175 7.03 49.06 -31.52
CA VAL A 175 6.77 47.65 -31.18
C VAL A 175 6.14 46.97 -32.39
N ILE A 176 6.83 45.96 -32.93
CA ILE A 176 6.34 45.12 -34.04
C ILE A 176 5.64 43.88 -33.50
N TYR A 177 6.21 43.26 -32.46
CA TYR A 177 5.68 42.04 -31.82
C TYR A 177 5.72 42.19 -30.30
N GLN A 178 4.67 41.75 -29.63
CA GLN A 178 4.65 41.58 -28.17
C GLN A 178 3.87 40.31 -27.84
N GLY A 179 4.52 39.34 -27.21
CA GLY A 179 3.91 38.03 -26.99
C GLY A 179 4.87 37.01 -26.38
N SER A 180 4.70 35.74 -26.74
CA SER A 180 5.57 34.63 -26.32
C SER A 180 6.31 34.00 -27.50
N LEU A 181 7.37 33.24 -27.21
CA LEU A 181 7.98 32.29 -28.13
C LEU A 181 7.78 30.88 -27.54
N PRO A 182 7.00 29.97 -28.17
CA PRO A 182 6.30 30.17 -29.44
C PRO A 182 5.10 31.10 -29.33
N VAL A 183 4.60 31.57 -30.48
CA VAL A 183 3.42 32.47 -30.56
C VAL A 183 2.17 31.82 -29.93
N ARG A 184 2.03 30.49 -30.05
CA ARG A 184 0.92 29.71 -29.49
C ARG A 184 1.44 28.44 -28.82
N GLY A 185 0.84 28.07 -27.69
CA GLY A 185 1.17 26.84 -26.97
C GLY A 185 2.56 26.84 -26.33
N TYR A 186 3.21 25.68 -26.35
CA TYR A 186 4.59 25.44 -25.88
C TYR A 186 5.39 24.79 -27.01
N LEU A 187 6.71 24.97 -26.99
CA LEU A 187 7.63 24.13 -27.75
C LEU A 187 7.92 22.86 -26.95
N TYR A 188 7.93 21.74 -27.65
CA TYR A 188 8.31 20.43 -27.10
C TYR A 188 9.53 19.93 -27.86
N THR A 189 10.56 19.50 -27.13
CA THR A 189 11.68 18.72 -27.67
C THR A 189 11.83 17.44 -26.86
N VAL A 190 12.22 16.37 -27.56
CA VAL A 190 12.49 15.05 -26.96
C VAL A 190 13.97 14.75 -27.14
N ILE A 191 14.60 14.30 -26.07
CA ILE A 191 16.03 14.00 -25.98
C ILE A 191 16.16 12.52 -25.71
N ASP A 192 16.97 11.83 -26.50
CA ASP A 192 17.23 10.40 -26.35
C ASP A 192 18.35 10.15 -25.32
N LEU A 193 18.25 9.04 -24.60
CA LEU A 193 19.23 8.59 -23.60
C LEU A 193 20.16 7.49 -24.12
N ASP A 194 19.97 7.02 -25.35
CA ASP A 194 20.88 6.05 -25.98
C ASP A 194 22.33 6.56 -26.01
N GLY A 195 23.24 5.76 -25.45
CA GLY A 195 24.67 6.09 -25.31
C GLY A 195 25.00 7.04 -24.15
N VAL A 196 24.03 7.40 -23.30
CA VAL A 196 24.29 8.12 -22.04
C VAL A 196 24.74 7.14 -20.97
N GLU A 197 25.77 7.49 -20.20
CA GLU A 197 26.27 6.68 -19.08
C GLU A 197 25.26 6.64 -17.92
N ASP A 198 25.05 5.46 -17.34
CA ASP A 198 24.22 5.25 -16.15
C ASP A 198 25.02 5.63 -14.90
N PRO A 199 24.66 6.73 -14.20
CA PRO A 199 25.47 7.30 -13.13
C PRO A 199 25.61 6.37 -11.92
N VAL A 200 24.69 5.43 -11.72
CA VAL A 200 24.70 4.53 -10.56
C VAL A 200 25.98 3.69 -10.54
N TYR A 201 26.34 3.08 -11.67
CA TYR A 201 27.48 2.18 -11.78
C TYR A 201 28.82 2.92 -11.55
N ALA A 202 28.97 4.09 -12.17
CA ALA A 202 30.18 4.88 -12.06
C ALA A 202 30.35 5.50 -10.66
N ILE A 203 29.28 5.95 -10.00
CA ILE A 203 29.36 6.45 -8.61
C ILE A 203 29.66 5.31 -7.64
N SER A 204 28.95 4.17 -7.76
CA SER A 204 29.19 3.01 -6.89
C SER A 204 30.63 2.49 -7.03
N THR A 205 31.13 2.31 -8.25
CA THR A 205 32.49 1.78 -8.47
C THR A 205 33.62 2.81 -8.37
N ASN A 206 33.31 4.06 -8.00
CA ASN A 206 34.24 5.20 -8.05
C ASN A 206 35.01 5.27 -9.39
N GLY A 207 34.27 5.27 -10.50
CA GLY A 207 34.79 5.39 -11.86
C GLY A 207 35.59 4.17 -12.37
N GLN A 208 35.43 2.99 -11.77
CA GLN A 208 36.12 1.77 -12.21
C GLN A 208 35.32 0.95 -13.22
N TYR A 209 33.98 1.07 -13.20
CA TYR A 209 33.08 0.41 -14.14
C TYR A 209 32.01 1.40 -14.61
N HIS A 210 31.88 1.51 -15.93
CA HIS A 210 30.94 2.41 -16.60
C HIS A 210 30.00 1.60 -17.49
N ARG A 211 28.70 1.84 -17.39
CA ARG A 211 27.68 1.21 -18.24
C ARG A 211 26.95 2.28 -19.03
N MET A 212 26.80 2.08 -20.34
CA MET A 212 25.98 2.96 -21.19
C MET A 212 24.55 2.46 -21.23
N ILE A 213 23.60 3.36 -21.06
CA ILE A 213 22.18 3.11 -21.29
C ILE A 213 22.00 2.90 -22.80
N GLN A 214 21.75 1.66 -23.19
CA GLN A 214 21.48 1.32 -24.58
C GLN A 214 20.20 0.47 -24.66
N PRO A 215 19.18 0.92 -25.42
CA PRO A 215 17.90 0.22 -25.53
C PRO A 215 18.06 -1.16 -26.19
N CYS A 216 17.38 -2.17 -25.66
CA CYS A 216 17.16 -3.43 -26.39
C CYS A 216 16.28 -3.18 -27.62
N SER A 217 16.41 -3.99 -28.68
CA SER A 217 15.49 -3.92 -29.83
C SER A 217 14.02 -4.11 -29.44
N PHE A 218 13.78 -4.75 -28.29
CA PHE A 218 12.48 -4.99 -27.66
C PHE A 218 12.31 -4.15 -26.37
N SER A 219 12.79 -2.92 -26.38
CA SER A 219 12.87 -2.01 -25.22
C SER A 219 11.56 -1.76 -24.46
N TYR A 220 10.40 -1.96 -25.10
CA TYR A 220 9.08 -1.80 -24.47
C TYR A 220 8.24 -3.07 -24.69
N PRO A 221 8.46 -4.14 -23.90
CA PRO A 221 7.78 -5.43 -24.08
C PRO A 221 6.24 -5.41 -23.93
N GLU A 222 5.69 -4.31 -23.40
CA GLU A 222 4.25 -4.08 -23.27
C GLU A 222 3.63 -3.41 -24.50
N PHE A 223 4.44 -2.76 -25.34
CA PHE A 223 3.99 -1.92 -26.46
C PHE A 223 4.51 -2.36 -27.84
N GLY A 224 5.34 -3.40 -27.88
CA GLY A 224 5.95 -3.93 -29.10
C GLY A 224 6.03 -5.46 -29.08
N GLU A 225 6.79 -6.01 -30.02
CA GLU A 225 7.12 -7.43 -30.02
C GLU A 225 7.95 -7.79 -28.78
N LYS A 226 7.92 -9.07 -28.40
CA LYS A 226 8.66 -9.59 -27.25
C LYS A 226 9.98 -10.23 -27.72
N PRO A 227 11.06 -10.12 -26.93
CA PRO A 227 12.38 -10.66 -27.30
C PRO A 227 12.42 -12.20 -27.26
N VAL A 228 11.36 -12.84 -26.80
CA VAL A 228 11.13 -14.28 -26.88
C VAL A 228 10.02 -14.52 -27.90
N LYS A 229 10.35 -15.22 -28.99
CA LYS A 229 9.36 -15.72 -29.94
C LYS A 229 9.03 -17.16 -29.60
N TRP A 230 7.77 -17.57 -29.78
CA TRP A 230 7.38 -18.95 -29.47
C TRP A 230 6.13 -19.38 -30.22
N LEU A 231 5.96 -20.70 -30.32
CA LEU A 231 4.78 -21.36 -30.86
C LEU A 231 4.43 -22.60 -30.02
N THR A 232 3.24 -23.13 -30.24
CA THR A 232 2.73 -24.35 -29.62
C THR A 232 2.40 -25.39 -30.67
N GLY A 233 2.44 -26.68 -30.34
CA GLY A 233 2.04 -27.77 -31.22
C GLY A 233 1.93 -29.10 -30.49
N ALA A 234 1.81 -30.18 -31.24
CA ALA A 234 1.85 -31.54 -30.69
C ALA A 234 3.28 -32.07 -30.80
N GLY A 235 3.98 -32.25 -29.68
CA GLY A 235 5.36 -32.70 -29.64
C GLY A 235 5.53 -34.09 -29.07
N ASN A 236 6.52 -34.79 -29.60
CA ASN A 236 6.93 -36.12 -29.21
C ASN A 236 8.43 -36.08 -28.87
N SER A 237 8.85 -36.48 -27.68
CA SER A 237 10.26 -36.34 -27.27
C SER A 237 10.65 -37.32 -26.17
N SER A 238 11.89 -37.84 -26.25
CA SER A 238 12.50 -38.62 -25.16
C SER A 238 12.99 -37.77 -23.97
N VAL A 239 12.88 -36.43 -24.05
CA VAL A 239 13.17 -35.48 -22.97
C VAL A 239 12.06 -34.42 -22.81
N THR A 240 11.79 -33.96 -21.58
CA THR A 240 10.79 -32.89 -21.33
C THR A 240 11.28 -31.51 -21.74
N HIS A 241 12.60 -31.32 -21.76
CA HIS A 241 13.28 -30.07 -22.10
C HIS A 241 14.40 -30.38 -23.09
N LEU A 242 14.50 -29.58 -24.15
CA LEU A 242 15.62 -29.61 -25.10
C LEU A 242 16.09 -28.19 -25.35
N VAL A 243 17.41 -27.96 -25.34
CA VAL A 243 18.04 -26.69 -25.66
C VAL A 243 19.05 -26.94 -26.78
N GLY A 244 19.10 -26.06 -27.77
CA GLY A 244 20.03 -26.21 -28.90
C GLY A 244 20.04 -25.00 -29.82
N THR A 245 20.72 -25.09 -30.95
CA THR A 245 20.72 -24.07 -32.00
C THR A 245 19.80 -24.49 -33.14
N TYR A 246 18.92 -23.60 -33.60
CA TYR A 246 18.09 -23.82 -34.79
C TYR A 246 18.98 -23.96 -36.04
N GLY A 247 18.65 -24.91 -36.91
CA GLY A 247 19.45 -25.26 -38.11
C GLY A 247 20.63 -26.21 -37.84
N GLU A 248 21.07 -26.37 -36.59
CA GLU A 248 22.16 -27.29 -36.21
C GLU A 248 21.68 -28.46 -35.35
N ASN A 249 21.23 -28.18 -34.12
CA ASN A 249 20.72 -29.19 -33.19
C ASN A 249 19.20 -29.37 -33.34
N ILE A 250 18.50 -28.27 -33.63
CA ILE A 250 17.04 -28.21 -33.76
C ILE A 250 16.74 -27.87 -35.22
N LEU A 251 16.31 -28.85 -35.99
CA LEU A 251 15.91 -28.69 -37.37
C LEU A 251 14.43 -28.33 -37.45
N TYR A 252 14.02 -27.59 -38.48
CA TYR A 252 12.64 -27.14 -38.64
C TYR A 252 12.25 -27.00 -40.11
N SER A 253 10.95 -27.02 -40.37
CA SER A 253 10.33 -26.85 -41.67
C SER A 253 9.03 -26.06 -41.52
N ASN A 254 8.23 -25.99 -42.58
CA ASN A 254 6.94 -25.31 -42.62
C ASN A 254 5.85 -25.88 -41.69
N ASP A 255 5.97 -27.13 -41.23
CA ASP A 255 4.96 -27.80 -40.40
C ASP A 255 5.53 -28.60 -39.20
N THR A 256 6.85 -28.62 -39.05
CA THR A 256 7.54 -29.52 -38.12
C THR A 256 8.84 -28.92 -37.57
N ILE A 257 9.21 -29.32 -36.35
CA ILE A 257 10.49 -29.00 -35.68
C ILE A 257 11.00 -30.30 -35.07
N TRP A 258 12.28 -30.64 -35.17
CA TRP A 258 12.82 -31.89 -34.64
C TRP A 258 14.30 -31.82 -34.24
N SER A 259 14.72 -32.73 -33.36
CA SER A 259 16.11 -33.07 -33.09
C SER A 259 16.29 -34.59 -33.22
N ASN A 260 17.47 -34.99 -33.68
CA ASN A 260 17.86 -36.38 -33.83
C ASN A 260 18.54 -36.95 -32.56
N SER A 261 18.94 -36.09 -31.62
CA SER A 261 19.58 -36.50 -30.37
C SER A 261 19.47 -35.35 -29.34
N PRO A 262 18.74 -35.53 -28.23
CA PRO A 262 17.73 -36.57 -28.01
C PRO A 262 16.62 -36.56 -29.10
N GLU A 263 15.96 -37.70 -29.31
CA GLU A 263 14.86 -37.82 -30.28
C GLU A 263 13.70 -36.92 -29.85
N ALA A 264 13.45 -35.85 -30.60
CA ALA A 264 12.40 -34.87 -30.33
C ALA A 264 11.75 -34.40 -31.64
N LYS A 265 10.43 -34.23 -31.68
CA LYS A 265 9.67 -33.81 -32.86
C LYS A 265 8.36 -33.13 -32.50
N LEU A 266 8.23 -31.84 -32.77
CA LEU A 266 6.97 -31.08 -32.77
C LEU A 266 6.35 -31.10 -34.17
N VAL A 267 5.05 -31.41 -34.24
CA VAL A 267 4.21 -31.43 -35.43
C VAL A 267 3.00 -30.51 -35.25
N ASN A 268 2.43 -30.02 -36.35
CA ASN A 268 1.26 -29.12 -36.35
C ASN A 268 1.43 -27.90 -35.43
N PRO A 269 2.50 -27.09 -35.62
CA PRO A 269 2.69 -25.85 -34.88
C PRO A 269 1.56 -24.85 -35.18
N SER A 270 1.25 -23.99 -34.21
CA SER A 270 0.19 -22.98 -34.30
C SER A 270 0.46 -21.87 -35.32
N VAL A 271 1.71 -21.71 -35.75
CA VAL A 271 2.19 -20.85 -36.83
C VAL A 271 3.32 -21.56 -37.58
N ASN A 272 3.59 -21.13 -38.82
CA ASN A 272 4.70 -21.65 -39.64
C ASN A 272 6.06 -21.37 -38.95
N PRO A 273 6.87 -22.40 -38.60
CA PRO A 273 8.15 -22.20 -37.92
C PRO A 273 9.15 -21.35 -38.74
N LEU A 274 9.10 -21.42 -40.08
CA LEU A 274 9.97 -20.65 -40.98
C LEU A 274 9.70 -19.13 -40.96
N GLU A 275 8.54 -18.71 -40.46
CA GLU A 275 8.22 -17.28 -40.30
C GLU A 275 8.74 -16.72 -38.96
N LEU A 276 9.13 -17.60 -38.03
CA LEU A 276 9.42 -17.24 -36.64
C LEU A 276 10.91 -17.44 -36.27
N PHE A 277 11.47 -18.58 -36.65
CA PHE A 277 12.82 -19.03 -36.28
C PHE A 277 13.81 -18.87 -37.43
N ARG A 278 15.10 -18.71 -37.10
CA ARG A 278 16.20 -18.57 -38.07
C ARG A 278 17.34 -19.51 -37.72
N ASP A 279 18.08 -19.93 -38.73
CA ASP A 279 19.29 -20.73 -38.54
C ASP A 279 20.33 -19.94 -37.73
N GLY A 280 20.90 -20.58 -36.71
CA GLY A 280 21.82 -19.97 -35.75
C GLY A 280 21.15 -19.38 -34.50
N ASP A 281 19.82 -19.28 -34.42
CA ASP A 281 19.12 -18.80 -33.22
C ASP A 281 19.11 -19.87 -32.11
N ARG A 282 19.30 -19.47 -30.84
CA ARG A 282 19.17 -20.34 -29.67
C ARG A 282 17.71 -20.77 -29.45
N GLY A 283 17.44 -22.06 -29.65
CA GLY A 283 16.16 -22.69 -29.43
C GLY A 283 16.02 -23.36 -28.06
N TYR A 284 14.80 -23.33 -27.54
CA TYR A 284 14.35 -24.17 -26.43
C TYR A 284 13.03 -24.84 -26.81
N LEU A 285 12.91 -26.15 -26.57
CA LEU A 285 11.67 -26.90 -26.74
C LEU A 285 11.25 -27.46 -25.39
N TYR A 286 9.95 -27.31 -25.12
CA TYR A 286 9.26 -27.88 -23.99
C TYR A 286 8.25 -28.92 -24.45
N PHE A 287 8.29 -30.09 -23.84
CA PHE A 287 7.35 -31.18 -24.07
C PHE A 287 6.60 -31.47 -22.77
N GLY A 288 5.28 -31.27 -22.77
CA GLY A 288 4.41 -31.35 -21.60
C GLY A 288 4.34 -32.71 -20.92
N ASN A 289 4.82 -33.74 -21.61
CA ASN A 289 5.28 -34.98 -21.02
C ASN A 289 6.36 -35.55 -21.95
N VAL A 290 7.27 -36.37 -21.43
CA VAL A 290 8.09 -37.23 -22.28
C VAL A 290 7.19 -38.23 -22.97
N SER A 291 7.38 -38.35 -24.28
CA SER A 291 6.77 -39.41 -25.05
C SER A 291 7.21 -40.75 -24.52
N VAL A 292 6.25 -41.50 -24.02
CA VAL A 292 6.39 -42.95 -23.87
C VAL A 292 6.13 -43.56 -25.24
N PRO A 293 6.78 -44.69 -25.57
CA PRO A 293 6.47 -45.40 -26.79
C PRO A 293 4.98 -45.75 -26.97
N VAL A 294 4.38 -45.37 -28.10
CA VAL A 294 3.14 -45.96 -28.65
C VAL A 294 3.43 -46.52 -30.04
N ILE A 295 3.36 -47.85 -30.19
CA ILE A 295 2.99 -48.45 -31.49
C ILE A 295 1.47 -48.49 -31.59
N GLY A 296 0.95 -48.33 -32.81
CA GLY A 296 -0.41 -48.73 -33.13
C GLY A 296 -0.71 -50.17 -32.72
N ASN A 297 -1.82 -50.33 -32.00
CA ASN A 297 -2.57 -51.56 -31.71
C ASN A 297 -1.86 -52.73 -31.01
N ASN A 298 -0.56 -52.70 -30.72
CA ASN A 298 0.08 -53.67 -29.83
C ASN A 298 1.23 -53.07 -29.01
N TRP A 299 0.95 -52.87 -27.71
CA TRP A 299 1.89 -53.06 -26.59
C TRP A 299 3.19 -52.25 -26.55
N ALA A 300 3.22 -51.18 -25.76
CA ALA A 300 4.47 -50.63 -25.24
C ALA A 300 4.30 -49.93 -23.87
N VAL A 301 4.98 -50.47 -22.86
CA VAL A 301 5.46 -49.76 -21.66
C VAL A 301 6.93 -50.16 -21.52
N SER A 302 7.74 -49.35 -20.81
CA SER A 302 9.18 -49.56 -20.59
C SER A 302 9.57 -51.03 -20.45
N SER A 303 10.73 -51.41 -20.99
CA SER A 303 11.30 -52.77 -20.88
C SER A 303 11.40 -53.30 -19.44
N SER A 304 11.34 -52.42 -18.44
CA SER A 304 11.31 -52.77 -17.02
C SER A 304 9.94 -53.27 -16.54
N TYR A 305 8.83 -52.94 -17.19
CA TYR A 305 7.48 -53.44 -16.88
C TYR A 305 7.13 -54.62 -17.79
N LYS A 306 7.69 -55.79 -17.46
CA LYS A 306 7.74 -56.99 -18.32
C LYS A 306 6.37 -57.54 -18.74
N TYR A 307 5.31 -57.25 -17.98
CA TYR A 307 3.97 -57.77 -18.20
C TYR A 307 2.90 -56.69 -18.01
N ARG A 308 1.79 -56.80 -18.76
CA ARG A 308 0.53 -56.15 -18.39
C ARG A 308 -0.55 -57.19 -18.12
N VAL A 309 -1.47 -56.82 -17.25
CA VAL A 309 -2.69 -57.53 -16.93
C VAL A 309 -3.85 -56.57 -17.18
N ASN A 310 -4.68 -56.85 -18.18
CA ASN A 310 -5.91 -56.09 -18.35
C ASN A 310 -6.82 -56.33 -17.15
N PHE A 311 -7.52 -55.30 -16.67
CA PHE A 311 -8.55 -55.46 -15.66
C PHE A 311 -9.81 -54.68 -16.01
N THR A 312 -10.95 -55.22 -15.59
CA THR A 312 -12.26 -54.59 -15.75
C THR A 312 -12.82 -54.28 -14.37
N VAL A 313 -13.14 -53.01 -14.12
CA VAL A 313 -13.86 -52.57 -12.92
C VAL A 313 -15.29 -53.10 -12.99
N ASP A 314 -15.80 -53.67 -11.89
CA ASP A 314 -17.15 -54.27 -11.86
C ASP A 314 -18.20 -53.27 -12.36
N SER A 315 -18.94 -53.65 -13.41
CA SER A 315 -19.96 -52.82 -14.06
C SER A 315 -21.08 -52.38 -13.12
N ASN A 316 -21.34 -53.12 -12.04
CA ASN A 316 -22.36 -52.76 -11.04
C ASN A 316 -21.91 -51.58 -10.14
N ASN A 317 -20.60 -51.38 -10.00
CA ASN A 317 -19.98 -50.37 -9.15
C ASN A 317 -19.12 -49.37 -9.96
N PHE A 318 -19.14 -49.44 -11.30
CA PHE A 318 -18.45 -48.51 -12.16
C PHE A 318 -19.26 -47.22 -12.34
N LYS A 319 -18.61 -46.07 -12.13
CA LYS A 319 -19.13 -44.75 -12.50
C LYS A 319 -18.04 -44.00 -13.27
N PRO A 320 -18.32 -43.45 -14.47
CA PRO A 320 -17.37 -42.63 -15.22
C PRO A 320 -16.86 -41.42 -14.43
N ASN A 321 -15.60 -41.03 -14.67
CA ASN A 321 -15.00 -39.78 -14.18
C ASN A 321 -15.13 -39.54 -12.66
N SER A 322 -15.13 -40.63 -11.88
CA SER A 322 -15.36 -40.59 -10.44
C SER A 322 -14.18 -41.16 -9.65
N LEU A 323 -13.94 -40.60 -8.46
CA LEU A 323 -12.96 -41.15 -7.54
C LEU A 323 -13.42 -42.55 -7.11
N THR A 324 -12.55 -43.54 -7.28
CA THR A 324 -12.87 -44.95 -7.07
C THR A 324 -11.75 -45.60 -6.24
N LEU A 325 -12.14 -46.31 -5.19
CA LEU A 325 -11.28 -47.19 -4.42
C LEU A 325 -11.41 -48.61 -4.99
N LEU A 326 -10.35 -49.09 -5.62
CA LEU A 326 -10.25 -50.45 -6.14
C LEU A 326 -9.67 -51.38 -5.08
N ILE A 327 -10.43 -52.42 -4.75
CA ILE A 327 -9.99 -53.53 -3.90
C ILE A 327 -9.68 -54.70 -4.83
N MET A 328 -8.39 -54.93 -5.09
CA MET A 328 -7.91 -55.93 -6.03
C MET A 328 -7.42 -57.19 -5.30
N ASP A 329 -7.87 -58.36 -5.75
CA ASP A 329 -7.30 -59.65 -5.33
C ASP A 329 -6.15 -60.04 -6.28
N THR A 330 -4.93 -59.73 -5.86
CA THR A 330 -3.70 -60.00 -6.61
C THR A 330 -3.25 -61.47 -6.49
N THR A 331 -4.00 -62.34 -5.82
CA THR A 331 -3.77 -63.80 -5.83
C THR A 331 -4.44 -64.50 -7.00
N SER A 332 -5.47 -63.87 -7.58
CA SER A 332 -6.27 -64.40 -8.71
C SER A 332 -5.51 -64.48 -10.05
N VAL A 333 -4.38 -63.77 -10.18
CA VAL A 333 -3.55 -63.70 -11.39
C VAL A 333 -2.19 -64.34 -11.13
N ARG A 334 -1.65 -65.06 -12.12
CA ARG A 334 -0.30 -65.62 -12.07
C ARG A 334 0.58 -65.18 -13.23
N ILE A 335 1.78 -64.71 -12.89
CA ILE A 335 2.88 -64.38 -13.81
C ILE A 335 4.02 -65.36 -13.52
N GLU A 336 4.52 -66.06 -14.55
CA GLU A 336 5.59 -67.06 -14.43
C GLU A 336 5.34 -68.11 -13.31
N GLY A 337 4.08 -68.50 -13.13
CA GLY A 337 3.64 -69.45 -12.12
C GLY A 337 3.51 -68.89 -10.69
N LYS A 338 4.09 -67.73 -10.38
CA LYS A 338 3.90 -66.99 -9.11
C LYS A 338 2.60 -66.19 -9.18
N THR A 339 1.95 -65.92 -8.04
CA THR A 339 0.85 -64.95 -8.00
C THR A 339 1.35 -63.53 -8.21
N LEU A 340 0.51 -62.60 -8.68
CA LEU A 340 0.89 -61.20 -8.89
C LEU A 340 1.50 -60.59 -7.61
N ASN A 341 0.87 -60.85 -6.46
CA ASN A 341 1.36 -60.51 -5.10
C ASN A 341 2.77 -61.03 -4.74
N LYS A 342 3.31 -62.01 -5.46
CA LYS A 342 4.61 -62.64 -5.19
C LYS A 342 5.60 -62.48 -6.37
N TRP A 343 5.18 -61.78 -7.42
CA TRP A 343 5.99 -61.49 -8.60
C TRP A 343 6.33 -60.01 -8.69
N VAL A 344 5.36 -59.12 -8.42
CA VAL A 344 5.56 -57.66 -8.42
C VAL A 344 6.41 -57.24 -7.22
N ALA A 345 7.35 -56.32 -7.42
CA ALA A 345 8.07 -55.67 -6.33
C ALA A 345 7.16 -54.64 -5.64
N HIS A 346 6.96 -54.80 -4.33
CA HIS A 346 6.08 -53.94 -3.55
C HIS A 346 6.37 -53.96 -2.03
N THR A 347 6.03 -52.86 -1.37
CA THR A 347 5.94 -52.73 0.10
C THR A 347 4.48 -52.77 0.56
N SER A 348 4.23 -52.37 1.81
CA SER A 348 2.87 -52.14 2.34
C SER A 348 2.11 -50.98 1.69
N ASP A 349 2.80 -50.06 1.01
CA ASP A 349 2.30 -48.76 0.58
C ASP A 349 2.82 -48.32 -0.81
N LYS A 350 3.81 -49.02 -1.38
CA LYS A 350 4.38 -48.74 -2.71
C LYS A 350 4.41 -50.01 -3.55
N ALA A 351 4.37 -49.85 -4.87
CA ALA A 351 4.55 -50.97 -5.79
C ALA A 351 5.07 -50.52 -7.15
N SER A 352 5.74 -51.44 -7.83
CA SER A 352 6.27 -51.28 -9.17
C SER A 352 5.18 -51.53 -10.22
N ILE A 353 4.18 -50.64 -10.25
CA ILE A 353 2.97 -50.73 -11.10
C ILE A 353 2.68 -49.42 -11.84
N LEU A 354 1.98 -49.51 -12.98
CA LEU A 354 1.38 -48.38 -13.72
C LEU A 354 -0.02 -48.74 -14.21
N ILE A 355 -0.92 -47.77 -14.30
CA ILE A 355 -2.29 -47.96 -14.80
C ILE A 355 -2.51 -47.10 -16.04
N TYR A 356 -3.09 -47.68 -17.08
CA TYR A 356 -3.55 -47.00 -18.28
C TYR A 356 -5.02 -47.33 -18.57
N ASP A 357 -5.74 -46.43 -19.22
CA ASP A 357 -7.10 -46.68 -19.70
C ASP A 357 -7.14 -47.42 -21.05
N SER A 358 -8.32 -47.58 -21.66
CA SER A 358 -8.46 -48.22 -22.97
C SER A 358 -7.89 -47.41 -24.14
N ASN A 359 -7.63 -46.11 -23.95
CA ASN A 359 -7.09 -45.21 -24.97
C ASN A 359 -5.55 -45.16 -24.91
N GLY A 360 -4.94 -45.85 -23.94
CA GLY A 360 -3.51 -45.77 -23.68
C GLY A 360 -3.11 -44.43 -23.07
N ASP A 361 -3.99 -43.81 -22.28
CA ASP A 361 -3.67 -42.66 -21.44
C ASP A 361 -3.32 -43.13 -20.02
N PRO A 362 -2.26 -42.58 -19.40
CA PRO A 362 -1.88 -42.94 -18.04
C PRO A 362 -2.95 -42.44 -17.06
N VAL A 363 -3.27 -43.26 -16.06
CA VAL A 363 -4.26 -42.93 -15.05
C VAL A 363 -3.58 -42.74 -13.70
N ASN A 364 -3.65 -41.52 -13.17
CA ASN A 364 -3.15 -41.19 -11.83
C ASN A 364 -3.82 -42.09 -10.77
N PHE A 365 -2.99 -42.62 -9.88
CA PHE A 365 -3.40 -43.51 -8.81
C PHE A 365 -2.64 -43.23 -7.52
N TRP A 366 -3.19 -43.67 -6.39
CA TRP A 366 -2.50 -43.65 -5.10
C TRP A 366 -2.75 -44.94 -4.31
N ILE A 367 -1.69 -45.57 -3.82
CA ILE A 367 -1.75 -46.82 -3.06
C ILE A 367 -1.99 -46.49 -1.58
N GLU A 368 -3.13 -46.94 -1.05
CA GLU A 368 -3.44 -46.84 0.38
C GLU A 368 -2.80 -47.98 1.17
N TYR A 369 -2.80 -49.19 0.58
CA TYR A 369 -2.32 -50.40 1.22
C TYR A 369 -2.14 -51.56 0.24
N TRP A 370 -1.09 -52.36 0.41
CA TRP A 370 -0.95 -53.68 -0.21
C TRP A 370 -0.55 -54.71 0.84
N ASP A 371 -1.40 -55.73 1.05
CA ASP A 371 -1.13 -56.84 1.96
C ASP A 371 -0.31 -57.95 1.28
N SER A 372 1.00 -58.02 1.56
CA SER A 372 1.87 -59.08 1.03
C SER A 372 1.46 -60.51 1.44
N ASN A 373 0.59 -60.69 2.45
CA ASN A 373 0.12 -62.00 2.90
C ASN A 373 -1.23 -62.38 2.27
N SER A 374 -2.25 -61.51 2.39
CA SER A 374 -3.58 -61.80 1.83
C SER A 374 -3.74 -61.46 0.34
N GLY A 375 -2.79 -60.72 -0.24
CA GLY A 375 -2.80 -60.30 -1.65
C GLY A 375 -3.85 -59.26 -1.98
N LYS A 376 -4.38 -58.55 -0.99
CA LYS A 376 -5.32 -57.44 -1.19
C LYS A 376 -4.55 -56.14 -1.42
N LEU A 377 -4.73 -55.55 -2.60
CA LEU A 377 -4.27 -54.21 -2.94
C LEU A 377 -5.46 -53.24 -2.90
N TRP A 378 -5.29 -52.13 -2.17
CA TRP A 378 -6.24 -51.01 -2.07
C TRP A 378 -5.62 -49.80 -2.75
N LEU A 379 -6.22 -49.43 -3.90
CA LEU A 379 -5.70 -48.41 -4.79
C LEU A 379 -6.79 -47.41 -5.15
N TRP A 380 -6.48 -46.14 -5.02
CA TRP A 380 -7.34 -45.03 -5.43
C TRP A 380 -7.00 -44.60 -6.85
N MET A 381 -8.01 -44.34 -7.66
CA MET A 381 -7.84 -43.71 -8.97
C MET A 381 -9.13 -42.97 -9.38
N LYS A 382 -9.03 -42.10 -10.39
CA LYS A 382 -10.21 -41.61 -11.11
C LYS A 382 -10.48 -42.53 -12.29
N THR A 383 -11.70 -43.05 -12.38
CA THR A 383 -12.15 -43.78 -13.57
C THR A 383 -12.26 -42.85 -14.77
N THR A 384 -12.06 -43.38 -15.98
CA THR A 384 -12.37 -42.70 -17.25
C THR A 384 -13.80 -43.06 -17.70
N ASP A 385 -14.16 -42.77 -18.95
CA ASP A 385 -15.48 -43.11 -19.52
C ASP A 385 -15.71 -44.63 -19.69
N VAL A 386 -14.64 -45.43 -19.62
CA VAL A 386 -14.70 -46.90 -19.76
C VAL A 386 -14.36 -47.62 -18.46
N ASN A 387 -14.88 -48.84 -18.30
CA ASN A 387 -14.57 -49.68 -17.14
C ASN A 387 -13.38 -50.62 -17.35
N LYS A 388 -12.58 -50.44 -18.40
CA LYS A 388 -11.46 -51.30 -18.79
C LYS A 388 -10.14 -50.55 -18.73
N TYR A 389 -9.15 -51.19 -18.11
CA TYR A 389 -7.83 -50.63 -17.82
C TYR A 389 -6.74 -51.68 -18.03
N SER A 390 -5.51 -51.23 -18.15
CA SER A 390 -4.30 -52.05 -18.21
C SER A 390 -3.43 -51.77 -16.98
N LEU A 391 -3.18 -52.79 -16.17
CA LEU A 391 -2.19 -52.75 -15.09
C LEU A 391 -0.85 -53.28 -15.62
N TYR A 392 0.16 -52.43 -15.75
CA TYR A 392 1.53 -52.84 -16.09
C TYR A 392 2.31 -53.06 -14.81
N VAL A 393 3.16 -54.09 -14.78
CA VAL A 393 3.83 -54.53 -13.55
C VAL A 393 5.31 -54.91 -13.76
N SER A 394 6.11 -54.71 -12.72
CA SER A 394 7.54 -55.01 -12.69
C SER A 394 7.96 -55.74 -11.39
N ASP A 395 8.99 -56.57 -11.49
CA ASP A 395 9.71 -57.23 -10.40
C ASP A 395 10.95 -56.43 -9.92
N ASP A 396 11.19 -55.25 -10.49
CA ASP A 396 12.27 -54.34 -10.11
C ASP A 396 11.83 -53.43 -8.93
N PRO A 397 12.47 -53.50 -7.75
CA PRO A 397 12.12 -52.68 -6.60
C PRO A 397 12.53 -51.21 -6.73
N SER A 398 13.39 -50.85 -7.70
CA SER A 398 13.75 -49.43 -7.94
C SER A 398 12.59 -48.60 -8.52
N LEU A 399 11.53 -49.27 -8.99
CA LEU A 399 10.33 -48.66 -9.57
C LEU A 399 9.16 -48.56 -8.58
N GLU A 400 9.38 -48.90 -7.31
CA GLU A 400 8.33 -48.88 -6.29
C GLU A 400 7.84 -47.47 -6.01
N THR A 401 6.62 -47.17 -6.44
CA THR A 401 5.96 -45.89 -6.23
C THR A 401 4.68 -46.04 -5.41
N ARG A 402 4.33 -45.02 -4.64
CA ARG A 402 2.99 -44.89 -4.02
C ARG A 402 1.94 -44.43 -5.05
N GLY A 403 2.36 -44.06 -6.25
CA GLY A 403 1.55 -43.44 -7.30
C GLY A 403 1.55 -41.90 -7.20
N ASP A 404 0.95 -41.25 -8.20
CA ASP A 404 0.74 -39.80 -8.20
C ASP A 404 -0.71 -39.47 -7.73
N PRO A 405 -0.88 -38.89 -6.53
CA PRO A 405 -2.19 -38.47 -6.03
C PRO A 405 -2.71 -37.17 -6.66
N SER A 406 -1.94 -36.52 -7.55
CA SER A 406 -2.30 -35.24 -8.16
C SER A 406 -3.66 -35.31 -8.84
N GLY A 407 -4.55 -34.41 -8.45
CA GLY A 407 -5.91 -34.32 -8.96
C GLY A 407 -6.89 -35.41 -8.45
N LEU A 408 -6.47 -36.38 -7.62
CA LEU A 408 -7.39 -37.38 -7.05
C LEU A 408 -8.20 -36.83 -5.86
N PHE A 409 -7.52 -36.20 -4.91
CA PHE A 409 -8.08 -35.73 -3.63
C PHE A 409 -8.20 -34.20 -3.57
N TYR A 410 -8.99 -33.70 -2.62
CA TYR A 410 -9.06 -32.27 -2.31
C TYR A 410 -7.90 -31.80 -1.43
N LEU A 411 -7.37 -32.68 -0.59
CA LEU A 411 -6.16 -32.55 0.21
C LEU A 411 -5.58 -33.96 0.42
N ILE A 412 -4.27 -34.08 0.36
CA ILE A 412 -3.51 -35.26 0.81
C ILE A 412 -2.26 -34.77 1.53
N ASP A 413 -1.91 -35.43 2.63
CA ASP A 413 -0.62 -35.28 3.29
C ASP A 413 -0.15 -36.67 3.76
N ASP A 414 1.10 -37.01 3.49
CA ASP A 414 1.78 -38.24 3.90
C ASP A 414 2.96 -37.97 4.87
N PHE A 415 3.02 -36.75 5.40
CA PHE A 415 3.95 -36.31 6.45
C PHE A 415 5.41 -36.66 6.20
N LEU A 416 5.84 -36.70 4.92
CA LEU A 416 7.26 -36.80 4.56
C LEU A 416 8.04 -35.55 5.02
N TYR A 417 7.38 -34.40 5.12
CA TYR A 417 7.91 -33.14 5.64
C TYR A 417 6.79 -32.28 6.26
N LYS A 418 7.14 -31.28 7.08
CA LYS A 418 6.16 -30.39 7.72
C LYS A 418 5.59 -29.38 6.71
N ASN A 419 4.48 -29.72 6.08
CA ASN A 419 3.87 -28.94 5.00
C ASN A 419 3.04 -27.75 5.50
N THR A 420 3.69 -26.59 5.68
CA THR A 420 3.06 -25.34 6.13
C THR A 420 2.14 -24.68 5.12
N ASP A 421 2.07 -25.17 3.88
CA ASP A 421 1.16 -24.64 2.85
C ASP A 421 -0.23 -25.30 2.93
N LEU A 422 -0.30 -26.54 3.46
CA LEU A 422 -1.54 -27.25 3.72
C LEU A 422 -2.13 -26.97 5.11
N TRP A 423 -1.27 -26.81 6.13
CA TRP A 423 -1.67 -26.75 7.53
C TRP A 423 -1.14 -25.52 8.27
N ASP A 424 -1.96 -25.01 9.19
CA ASP A 424 -1.53 -24.19 10.32
C ASP A 424 -1.25 -25.12 11.52
N PHE A 425 0.02 -25.44 11.73
CA PHE A 425 0.48 -26.28 12.85
C PHE A 425 0.53 -25.48 14.16
N GLN A 426 -0.25 -25.89 15.15
CA GLN A 426 -0.19 -25.33 16.51
C GLN A 426 0.83 -26.08 17.39
N SER A 427 0.99 -27.39 17.18
CA SER A 427 1.98 -28.21 17.88
C SER A 427 2.48 -29.38 17.00
N GLY A 428 3.16 -30.37 17.59
CA GLY A 428 3.62 -31.57 16.90
C GLY A 428 4.87 -31.43 16.02
N THR A 429 5.46 -32.59 15.73
CA THR A 429 6.69 -32.78 14.96
C THR A 429 6.45 -33.76 13.82
N VAL A 430 7.04 -33.48 12.65
CA VAL A 430 7.07 -34.41 11.52
C VAL A 430 8.45 -35.06 11.43
N SER A 431 8.50 -36.38 11.33
CA SER A 431 9.75 -37.15 11.19
C SER A 431 9.49 -38.49 10.51
N ASN A 432 10.33 -38.87 9.54
CA ASN A 432 10.32 -40.17 8.86
C ASN A 432 8.95 -40.60 8.26
N GLY A 433 8.14 -39.67 7.74
CA GLY A 433 6.80 -39.99 7.22
C GLY A 433 5.70 -40.03 8.29
N TRP A 434 6.00 -39.61 9.53
CA TRP A 434 5.03 -39.59 10.62
C TRP A 434 4.87 -38.20 11.21
N TYR A 435 3.62 -37.78 11.40
CA TYR A 435 3.29 -36.64 12.27
C TYR A 435 2.98 -37.15 13.68
N THR A 436 3.85 -36.80 14.63
CA THR A 436 3.78 -37.21 16.04
C THR A 436 3.61 -35.98 16.93
N PHE A 437 2.71 -36.05 17.90
CA PHE A 437 2.56 -35.04 18.95
C PHE A 437 2.87 -35.61 20.33
N ASN A 438 3.51 -34.80 21.16
CA ASN A 438 3.99 -35.16 22.49
C ASN A 438 3.30 -34.27 23.55
N ASN A 439 2.65 -34.90 24.53
CA ASN A 439 2.11 -34.31 25.76
C ASN A 439 1.54 -32.89 25.64
N GLN A 440 0.23 -32.80 25.38
CA GLN A 440 -0.53 -31.57 25.60
C GLN A 440 -1.68 -31.79 26.60
N ILE A 441 -2.02 -30.71 27.28
CA ILE A 441 -3.16 -30.64 28.21
C ILE A 441 -4.46 -30.70 27.39
N SER A 442 -5.57 -31.12 28.02
CA SER A 442 -6.81 -31.57 27.38
C SER A 442 -7.32 -30.70 26.22
N GLY A 443 -7.51 -31.32 25.04
CA GLY A 443 -8.45 -30.87 24.02
C GLY A 443 -7.97 -29.71 23.15
N SER A 444 -6.89 -29.89 22.39
CA SER A 444 -6.39 -28.90 21.44
C SER A 444 -6.28 -29.45 20.00
N ASP A 445 -6.64 -28.61 19.04
CA ASP A 445 -6.25 -28.76 17.63
C ASP A 445 -4.72 -28.69 17.53
N THR A 446 -4.10 -29.71 16.94
CA THR A 446 -2.64 -29.75 16.78
C THR A 446 -2.21 -29.19 15.41
N ALA A 447 -3.06 -29.33 14.39
CA ALA A 447 -2.92 -28.74 13.07
C ALA A 447 -4.29 -28.54 12.42
N ILE A 448 -4.53 -27.42 11.73
CA ILE A 448 -5.78 -27.10 11.03
C ILE A 448 -5.51 -26.88 9.53
N SER A 449 -6.33 -27.43 8.64
CA SER A 449 -6.17 -27.26 7.20
C SER A 449 -6.48 -25.83 6.76
N LYS A 450 -5.60 -25.21 5.97
CA LYS A 450 -5.82 -23.85 5.42
C LYS A 450 -7.01 -23.77 4.46
N LYS A 451 -7.36 -24.92 3.86
CA LYS A 451 -8.48 -25.09 2.93
C LYS A 451 -9.73 -25.59 3.66
N GLY A 452 -10.89 -25.04 3.30
CA GLY A 452 -12.20 -25.55 3.70
C GLY A 452 -12.87 -26.40 2.61
N PHE A 453 -13.72 -27.34 3.03
CA PHE A 453 -14.39 -28.36 2.21
C PHE A 453 -15.90 -28.31 2.43
N LYS A 454 -16.69 -28.51 1.37
CA LYS A 454 -18.16 -28.49 1.43
C LYS A 454 -18.73 -29.91 1.34
N PRO A 455 -19.66 -30.33 2.23
CA PRO A 455 -20.28 -31.65 2.13
C PRO A 455 -21.07 -31.83 0.81
N PRO A 456 -21.13 -33.06 0.28
CA PRO A 456 -20.55 -34.28 0.85
C PRO A 456 -19.04 -34.40 0.57
N PHE A 457 -18.27 -34.80 1.58
CA PHE A 457 -16.86 -35.19 1.47
C PHE A 457 -16.54 -36.28 2.50
N PHE A 458 -15.41 -36.98 2.32
CA PHE A 458 -14.86 -37.88 3.33
C PHE A 458 -13.49 -37.39 3.80
N VAL A 459 -13.12 -37.74 5.02
CA VAL A 459 -11.75 -37.68 5.51
C VAL A 459 -11.33 -39.09 5.93
N ARG A 460 -10.23 -39.60 5.38
CA ARG A 460 -9.67 -40.91 5.76
C ARG A 460 -8.23 -40.74 6.20
N TRP A 461 -7.81 -41.45 7.24
CA TRP A 461 -6.45 -41.36 7.76
C TRP A 461 -5.94 -42.71 8.29
N GLY A 462 -4.62 -42.85 8.28
CA GLY A 462 -3.89 -43.92 8.95
C GLY A 462 -3.19 -43.39 10.20
N MET A 463 -3.42 -44.02 11.36
CA MET A 463 -2.73 -43.67 12.60
C MET A 463 -2.39 -44.90 13.44
N ASN A 464 -1.29 -44.82 14.19
CA ASN A 464 -0.91 -45.82 15.18
C ASN A 464 -1.44 -45.41 16.56
N THR A 465 -2.30 -46.23 17.16
CA THR A 465 -2.94 -45.95 18.46
C THR A 465 -2.34 -46.75 19.60
N THR A 466 -1.80 -46.07 20.62
CA THR A 466 -1.13 -46.70 21.77
C THR A 466 -1.92 -46.64 23.09
N ASN A 467 -2.54 -45.50 23.47
CA ASN A 467 -3.47 -45.42 24.63
C ASN A 467 -4.34 -44.14 24.71
N ALA A 468 -3.99 -43.04 24.04
CA ALA A 468 -4.73 -41.77 24.10
C ALA A 468 -5.86 -41.70 23.03
N ASP A 469 -6.86 -40.82 23.22
CA ASP A 469 -7.85 -40.55 22.18
C ASP A 469 -7.25 -39.57 21.15
N ALA A 470 -7.19 -39.95 19.88
CA ALA A 470 -6.68 -39.10 18.80
C ALA A 470 -7.50 -39.29 17.52
N GLY A 471 -7.42 -38.35 16.59
CA GLY A 471 -8.12 -38.49 15.31
C GLY A 471 -8.20 -37.18 14.54
N VAL A 472 -9.35 -36.98 13.89
CA VAL A 472 -9.56 -35.87 12.97
C VAL A 472 -10.80 -35.08 13.37
N GLY A 473 -10.68 -33.76 13.44
CA GLY A 473 -11.81 -32.85 13.57
C GLY A 473 -12.32 -32.36 12.21
N ILE A 474 -13.60 -31.99 12.16
CA ILE A 474 -14.05 -30.95 11.23
C ILE A 474 -14.35 -29.67 12.01
N TYR A 475 -13.75 -28.58 11.57
CA TYR A 475 -13.80 -27.29 12.22
C TYR A 475 -14.57 -26.31 11.33
N ARG A 476 -15.58 -25.63 11.87
CA ARG A 476 -16.23 -24.51 11.19
C ARG A 476 -16.01 -23.22 11.97
N PRO A 477 -15.30 -22.23 11.39
CA PRO A 477 -15.24 -20.90 11.99
C PRO A 477 -16.66 -20.31 12.07
N PRO A 478 -16.98 -19.51 13.11
CA PRO A 478 -18.33 -19.02 13.37
C PRO A 478 -19.02 -18.45 12.13
N GLN A 479 -20.23 -18.93 11.85
CA GLN A 479 -21.01 -18.46 10.69
C GLN A 479 -21.60 -17.08 10.96
N GLY A 480 -20.76 -16.07 10.84
CA GLY A 480 -21.04 -14.67 11.16
C GLY A 480 -20.02 -13.67 10.63
N GLY A 481 -18.84 -14.13 10.18
CA GLY A 481 -17.91 -13.30 9.39
C GLY A 481 -17.33 -12.08 10.11
N GLY A 482 -17.30 -12.11 11.45
CA GLY A 482 -16.58 -11.15 12.27
C GLY A 482 -15.63 -11.89 13.21
N GLU A 483 -14.40 -11.41 13.30
CA GLU A 483 -13.61 -11.58 14.51
C GLU A 483 -14.44 -11.07 15.70
N ASN A 484 -14.21 -11.62 16.89
CA ASN A 484 -14.73 -11.03 18.12
C ASN A 484 -14.29 -9.56 18.21
N TYR A 485 -15.22 -8.60 18.17
CA TYR A 485 -14.87 -7.18 18.10
C TYR A 485 -15.74 -6.29 18.98
N ILE A 486 -15.20 -5.15 19.37
CA ILE A 486 -15.95 -4.05 19.98
C ILE A 486 -16.04 -2.96 18.91
N ASP A 487 -17.27 -2.61 18.52
CA ASP A 487 -17.56 -1.46 17.67
C ASP A 487 -17.54 -0.20 18.54
N VAL A 488 -16.62 0.72 18.25
CA VAL A 488 -16.47 1.97 18.98
C VAL A 488 -16.66 3.14 18.00
N VAL A 489 -17.76 3.86 18.18
CA VAL A 489 -18.07 5.06 17.40
C VAL A 489 -17.75 6.28 18.24
N VAL A 490 -16.68 6.99 17.88
CA VAL A 490 -16.26 8.23 18.51
C VAL A 490 -16.88 9.41 17.77
N ARG A 491 -17.44 10.36 18.52
CA ARG A 491 -17.96 11.64 18.01
C ARG A 491 -17.47 12.79 18.88
N TYR A 492 -16.58 13.59 18.32
CA TYR A 492 -16.15 14.86 18.88
C TYR A 492 -17.01 16.00 18.34
N GLY A 493 -17.51 16.85 19.24
CA GLY A 493 -18.46 17.90 18.90
C GLY A 493 -18.36 19.12 19.80
N LYS A 494 -17.19 19.78 19.88
CA LYS A 494 -17.07 21.10 20.53
C LYS A 494 -18.04 22.06 19.83
N LEU A 495 -19.14 22.39 20.51
CA LEU A 495 -20.15 23.38 20.08
C LEU A 495 -19.53 24.78 20.09
N THR A 496 -18.62 25.02 19.16
CA THR A 496 -18.03 26.34 18.90
C THR A 496 -19.09 27.24 18.29
N LYS A 497 -19.96 27.77 19.17
CA LYS A 497 -20.82 28.93 18.92
C LYS A 497 -19.96 30.17 18.69
N LYS A 498 -19.26 30.22 17.56
CA LYS A 498 -18.62 31.44 17.07
C LYS A 498 -19.71 32.38 16.56
N SER A 499 -20.38 32.99 17.54
CA SER A 499 -21.54 33.85 17.36
C SER A 499 -21.08 35.15 16.74
N VAL A 500 -21.26 35.30 15.43
CA VAL A 500 -21.01 36.59 14.76
C VAL A 500 -22.17 37.52 15.11
N TYR A 501 -22.00 38.32 16.17
CA TYR A 501 -23.01 39.26 16.63
C TYR A 501 -23.13 40.45 15.67
N TRP A 502 -24.28 40.62 15.03
CA TRP A 502 -24.64 41.85 14.34
C TRP A 502 -25.55 42.69 15.26
N PRO A 503 -25.03 43.70 15.98
CA PRO A 503 -25.86 44.58 16.77
C PRO A 503 -26.71 45.47 15.86
N TYR A 504 -27.91 45.82 16.32
CA TYR A 504 -28.70 46.91 15.77
C TYR A 504 -28.76 48.01 16.84
N ASN A 505 -28.26 49.20 16.53
CA ASN A 505 -28.39 50.39 17.39
C ASN A 505 -28.86 51.59 16.55
N THR A 506 -29.61 52.48 17.16
CA THR A 506 -30.51 53.45 16.49
C THR A 506 -29.88 54.80 16.15
N THR A 507 -28.56 54.96 16.31
CA THR A 507 -27.84 56.21 16.03
C THR A 507 -26.56 55.97 15.24
N GLY A 508 -26.57 56.27 13.94
CA GLY A 508 -25.37 56.26 13.09
C GLY A 508 -25.68 55.85 11.65
N THR A 509 -25.59 56.79 10.72
CA THR A 509 -25.86 56.57 9.28
C THR A 509 -24.60 56.11 8.53
N SER A 510 -24.49 54.81 8.23
CA SER A 510 -23.62 54.33 7.14
C SER A 510 -24.13 53.00 6.58
N SER A 511 -25.00 53.09 5.57
CA SER A 511 -25.58 51.93 4.87
C SER A 511 -24.52 51.11 4.11
N VAL A 512 -24.61 49.78 4.20
CA VAL A 512 -23.84 48.87 3.34
C VAL A 512 -24.34 49.03 1.90
N SER A 513 -23.51 49.59 1.02
CA SER A 513 -23.90 49.87 -0.38
C SER A 513 -23.31 48.88 -1.39
N SER A 514 -22.35 48.04 -0.97
CA SER A 514 -21.65 47.12 -1.87
C SER A 514 -21.24 45.79 -1.24
N LEU A 515 -21.06 44.79 -2.10
CA LEU A 515 -20.41 43.51 -1.78
C LEU A 515 -18.95 43.66 -1.30
N ASN A 516 -18.30 44.80 -1.57
CA ASN A 516 -16.92 45.05 -1.16
C ASN A 516 -16.85 45.54 0.30
N ASP A 517 -17.85 46.26 0.81
CA ASP A 517 -17.96 46.62 2.23
C ASP A 517 -18.00 45.37 3.13
N LEU A 518 -18.79 44.36 2.72
CA LEU A 518 -18.87 43.06 3.41
C LEU A 518 -17.53 42.30 3.38
N ARG A 519 -16.80 42.33 2.26
CA ARG A 519 -15.46 41.71 2.13
C ARG A 519 -14.42 42.39 3.04
N TYR A 520 -14.50 43.70 3.20
CA TYR A 520 -13.56 44.47 4.01
C TYR A 520 -13.75 44.20 5.50
N SER A 521 -15.00 44.18 5.98
CA SER A 521 -15.37 43.78 7.34
C SER A 521 -14.89 42.37 7.69
N TRP A 522 -15.14 41.38 6.83
CA TRP A 522 -14.73 39.98 7.06
C TRP A 522 -13.21 39.80 7.25
N LYS A 523 -12.39 40.59 6.56
CA LYS A 523 -10.92 40.52 6.67
C LYS A 523 -10.33 41.22 7.91
N LYS A 524 -11.11 42.04 8.61
CA LYS A 524 -10.62 42.94 9.69
C LYS A 524 -11.37 42.76 11.01
N GLY A 525 -12.34 41.86 11.11
CA GLY A 525 -13.12 41.59 12.34
C GLY A 525 -14.21 42.63 12.66
N TYR A 526 -14.34 43.72 11.90
CA TYR A 526 -15.33 44.76 12.15
C TYR A 526 -16.74 44.38 11.71
N THR A 527 -17.74 44.63 12.56
CA THR A 527 -19.17 44.57 12.21
C THR A 527 -19.68 45.95 11.76
N ARG A 528 -20.45 45.97 10.66
CA ARG A 528 -21.28 47.12 10.24
C ARG A 528 -22.76 46.73 10.38
N TYR A 529 -23.69 47.60 9.98
CA TYR A 529 -25.12 47.44 10.26
C TYR A 529 -25.93 47.03 9.02
N ILE A 530 -27.01 46.26 9.23
CA ILE A 530 -27.97 45.84 8.19
C ILE A 530 -29.27 46.66 8.39
N TYR A 531 -29.72 47.39 7.37
CA TYR A 531 -30.79 48.39 7.53
C TYR A 531 -32.09 48.06 6.77
N SER A 532 -32.07 47.12 5.81
CA SER A 532 -33.22 46.81 4.96
C SER A 532 -33.38 45.32 4.61
N LEU A 533 -34.54 44.94 4.08
CA LEU A 533 -34.81 43.58 3.58
C LEU A 533 -33.89 43.20 2.41
N SER A 534 -33.57 44.15 1.53
CA SER A 534 -32.60 43.95 0.43
C SER A 534 -31.18 43.74 0.94
N ASP A 535 -30.77 44.42 2.00
CA ASP A 535 -29.45 44.19 2.62
C ASP A 535 -29.37 42.79 3.22
N ALA A 536 -30.44 42.36 3.91
CA ALA A 536 -30.53 41.02 4.48
C ALA A 536 -30.53 39.93 3.39
N GLN A 537 -31.24 40.14 2.28
CA GLN A 537 -31.23 39.24 1.11
C GLN A 537 -29.86 39.21 0.40
N THR A 538 -29.17 40.35 0.33
CA THR A 538 -27.82 40.46 -0.27
C THR A 538 -26.77 39.78 0.61
N ALA A 539 -26.80 40.03 1.92
CA ALA A 539 -25.95 39.36 2.90
C ALA A 539 -26.20 37.84 2.92
N LYS A 540 -27.47 37.41 2.86
CA LYS A 540 -27.83 35.99 2.71
C LYS A 540 -27.26 35.40 1.43
N SER A 541 -27.47 36.04 0.27
CA SER A 541 -26.99 35.52 -1.02
C SER A 541 -25.46 35.43 -1.10
N TRP A 542 -24.75 36.41 -0.51
CA TRP A 542 -23.31 36.34 -0.36
C TRP A 542 -22.88 35.21 0.58
N LEU A 543 -23.56 35.04 1.73
CA LEU A 543 -23.29 33.98 2.68
C LEU A 543 -23.54 32.60 2.04
N ASP A 544 -24.68 32.39 1.38
CA ASP A 544 -25.00 31.18 0.62
C ASP A 544 -23.89 30.87 -0.41
N SER A 545 -23.36 31.88 -1.12
CA SER A 545 -22.24 31.70 -2.07
C SER A 545 -20.90 31.30 -1.43
N LYS A 546 -20.74 31.53 -0.11
CA LYS A 546 -19.60 31.07 0.68
C LYS A 546 -19.85 29.71 1.31
N LEU A 547 -21.07 29.46 1.79
CA LEU A 547 -21.51 28.19 2.33
C LEU A 547 -21.52 27.08 1.26
N ALA A 548 -21.86 27.41 0.01
CA ALA A 548 -21.74 26.50 -1.14
C ALA A 548 -20.29 26.06 -1.45
N LYS A 549 -19.28 26.72 -0.85
CA LYS A 549 -17.86 26.30 -0.93
C LYS A 549 -17.36 25.55 0.33
N ILE A 550 -18.22 25.36 1.34
CA ILE A 550 -17.85 24.79 2.65
C ILE A 550 -18.73 23.58 3.01
N ASN A 551 -20.01 23.58 2.61
CA ASN A 551 -20.86 22.39 2.69
C ASN A 551 -20.27 21.28 1.80
N GLY A 552 -19.98 20.13 2.40
CA GLY A 552 -19.31 19.02 1.74
C GLY A 552 -17.78 19.08 1.74
N THR A 553 -17.15 20.11 2.32
CA THR A 553 -15.70 20.11 2.57
C THR A 553 -15.40 19.33 3.85
N THR A 554 -14.85 18.12 3.72
CA THR A 554 -14.30 17.37 4.86
C THR A 554 -13.06 18.09 5.36
N VAL A 555 -12.96 18.29 6.67
CA VAL A 555 -11.68 18.63 7.32
C VAL A 555 -11.30 17.48 8.25
N GLU A 556 -10.12 16.95 8.02
CA GLU A 556 -9.54 15.85 8.80
C GLU A 556 -8.72 16.45 9.95
N TYR A 557 -9.12 16.15 11.17
CA TYR A 557 -8.30 16.37 12.35
C TYR A 557 -7.37 15.16 12.51
N LYS A 558 -6.11 15.30 12.10
CA LYS A 558 -5.17 14.16 12.00
C LYS A 558 -4.45 13.85 13.30
N ASP A 559 -4.24 12.55 13.52
CA ASP A 559 -3.39 12.02 14.58
C ASP A 559 -3.78 12.50 15.99
N TYR A 560 -5.07 12.45 16.32
CA TYR A 560 -5.59 12.79 17.65
C TYR A 560 -5.63 11.55 18.54
N GLN A 561 -5.15 11.69 19.78
CA GLN A 561 -5.23 10.66 20.80
C GLN A 561 -6.62 10.72 21.46
N VAL A 562 -7.35 9.61 21.41
CA VAL A 562 -8.71 9.50 21.93
C VAL A 562 -8.75 8.40 23.00
N PRO A 563 -9.27 8.68 24.21
CA PRO A 563 -9.52 7.65 25.21
C PRO A 563 -10.80 6.87 24.86
N ILE A 564 -10.76 5.56 25.04
CA ILE A 564 -11.91 4.64 24.89
C ILE A 564 -12.08 3.88 26.20
N TYR A 565 -13.25 4.00 26.84
CA TYR A 565 -13.53 3.31 28.10
C TYR A 565 -14.38 2.05 27.89
N LEU A 566 -13.84 0.91 28.30
CA LEU A 566 -14.50 -0.39 28.25
C LEU A 566 -14.97 -0.77 29.66
N ASN A 567 -16.27 -0.78 29.89
CA ASN A 567 -16.85 -1.21 31.17
C ASN A 567 -16.75 -2.73 31.39
N VAL A 568 -17.01 -3.19 32.64
CA VAL A 568 -17.04 -4.61 33.05
C VAL A 568 -17.73 -5.54 32.03
N THR A 569 -18.93 -5.19 31.57
CA THR A 569 -19.69 -6.00 30.62
C THR A 569 -19.05 -6.10 29.23
N THR A 570 -18.25 -5.10 28.85
CA THR A 570 -17.54 -5.08 27.57
C THR A 570 -16.25 -5.89 27.64
N ILE A 571 -15.49 -5.79 28.75
CA ILE A 571 -14.21 -6.50 28.93
C ILE A 571 -14.36 -8.00 29.27
N GLN A 572 -15.53 -8.43 29.73
CA GLN A 572 -15.78 -9.82 30.14
C GLN A 572 -15.43 -10.82 29.03
N GLY A 573 -14.64 -11.87 29.32
CA GLY A 573 -14.28 -12.90 28.33
C GLY A 573 -13.25 -12.47 27.28
N ILE A 574 -12.61 -11.31 27.46
CA ILE A 574 -11.38 -10.94 26.76
C ILE A 574 -10.20 -11.48 27.57
N ASN A 575 -9.24 -12.13 26.91
CA ASN A 575 -8.01 -12.58 27.55
C ASN A 575 -7.12 -11.37 27.88
N ALA A 576 -6.88 -11.14 29.16
CA ALA A 576 -6.15 -10.00 29.67
C ALA A 576 -5.53 -10.30 31.04
N ASN A 577 -4.37 -9.69 31.29
CA ASN A 577 -3.57 -9.91 32.49
C ASN A 577 -2.72 -8.65 32.78
N GLY A 578 -2.83 -8.08 33.98
CA GLY A 578 -1.94 -7.03 34.47
C GLY A 578 -1.73 -5.85 33.52
N GLY A 579 -2.80 -5.20 33.05
CA GLY A 579 -2.73 -4.08 32.10
C GLY A 579 -2.46 -4.46 30.64
N LYS A 580 -2.34 -5.75 30.31
CA LYS A 580 -2.20 -6.26 28.93
C LYS A 580 -3.47 -6.98 28.50
N ALA A 581 -3.81 -6.93 27.22
CA ALA A 581 -4.93 -7.67 26.65
C ALA A 581 -4.63 -8.20 25.24
N ALA A 582 -5.28 -9.30 24.86
CA ALA A 582 -5.13 -9.97 23.57
C ALA A 582 -5.89 -9.26 22.43
N ILE A 583 -5.63 -7.96 22.25
CA ILE A 583 -6.41 -7.08 21.35
C ILE A 583 -5.60 -6.54 20.16
N LYS A 584 -6.32 -6.19 19.09
CA LYS A 584 -5.83 -5.37 17.96
C LYS A 584 -6.84 -4.26 17.70
N VAL A 585 -6.38 -3.06 17.40
CA VAL A 585 -7.25 -1.92 17.09
C VAL A 585 -7.11 -1.55 15.61
N VAL A 586 -8.24 -1.42 14.91
CA VAL A 586 -8.28 -1.10 13.47
C VAL A 586 -9.31 -0.01 13.16
N ASP A 587 -9.12 0.70 12.04
CA ASP A 587 -10.08 1.67 11.50
C ASP A 587 -11.27 0.99 10.79
N GLU A 588 -12.16 1.79 10.22
CA GLU A 588 -13.32 1.30 9.46
C GLU A 588 -12.97 0.46 8.22
N ASN A 589 -11.76 0.63 7.67
CA ASN A 589 -11.22 -0.07 6.50
C ASN A 589 -10.40 -1.31 6.87
N GLY A 590 -10.10 -1.53 8.16
CA GLY A 590 -9.26 -2.61 8.65
C GLY A 590 -7.78 -2.28 8.77
N ASN A 591 -7.37 -1.01 8.61
CA ASN A 591 -5.99 -0.59 8.82
C ASN A 591 -5.66 -0.58 10.32
N PRO A 592 -4.48 -1.07 10.75
CA PRO A 592 -4.09 -1.04 12.16
C PRO A 592 -3.92 0.39 12.67
N LEU A 593 -4.46 0.66 13.86
CA LEU A 593 -4.34 1.93 14.57
C LEU A 593 -3.39 1.78 15.77
N PRO A 594 -2.48 2.74 16.03
CA PRO A 594 -1.71 2.77 17.26
C PRO A 594 -2.63 2.84 18.48
N PHE A 595 -2.37 2.00 19.47
CA PHE A 595 -3.09 2.01 20.74
C PHE A 595 -2.15 1.72 21.92
N TRP A 596 -2.58 2.13 23.11
CA TRP A 596 -1.93 1.84 24.39
C TRP A 596 -3.00 1.65 25.47
N ILE A 597 -2.80 0.64 26.33
CA ILE A 597 -3.69 0.29 27.43
C ILE A 597 -3.14 0.93 28.69
N GLU A 598 -3.89 1.88 29.24
CA GLU A 598 -3.53 2.56 30.49
C GLU A 598 -3.67 1.57 31.64
N TYR A 599 -4.88 1.01 31.80
CA TYR A 599 -5.19 -0.05 32.75
C TYR A 599 -6.16 -1.06 32.16
N TRP A 600 -6.13 -2.27 32.72
CA TRP A 600 -7.12 -3.31 32.52
C TRP A 600 -7.31 -4.08 33.84
N ASN A 601 -8.51 -4.05 34.40
CA ASN A 601 -8.85 -4.71 35.67
C ASN A 601 -10.33 -5.13 35.70
N ASP A 602 -10.78 -5.78 36.79
CA ASP A 602 -12.15 -6.31 36.91
C ASP A 602 -13.26 -5.25 36.82
N ASN A 603 -12.95 -3.96 37.00
CA ASN A 603 -13.91 -2.86 36.91
C ASN A 603 -14.02 -2.26 35.48
N GLY A 604 -13.06 -2.53 34.60
CA GLY A 604 -13.02 -2.01 33.24
C GLY A 604 -11.59 -1.89 32.67
N ALA A 605 -11.49 -1.26 31.51
CA ALA A 605 -10.23 -0.90 30.88
C ALA A 605 -10.32 0.47 30.22
N LEU A 606 -9.19 1.18 30.15
CA LEU A 606 -9.05 2.40 29.35
C LEU A 606 -7.96 2.19 28.29
N ILE A 607 -8.31 2.50 27.05
CA ILE A 607 -7.43 2.31 25.89
C ILE A 607 -7.33 3.64 25.15
N TRP A 608 -6.13 4.15 25.00
CA TRP A 608 -5.84 5.30 24.16
C TRP A 608 -5.59 4.84 22.73
N VAL A 609 -6.21 5.48 21.75
CA VAL A 609 -6.06 5.17 20.32
C VAL A 609 -5.78 6.44 19.53
N LYS A 610 -4.80 6.39 18.63
CA LYS A 610 -4.47 7.50 17.73
C LYS A 610 -5.28 7.41 16.45
N VAL A 611 -6.14 8.40 16.18
CA VAL A 611 -7.10 8.37 15.06
C VAL A 611 -7.22 9.70 14.32
N ASN A 612 -7.72 9.63 13.09
CA ASN A 612 -8.11 10.78 12.30
C ASN A 612 -9.62 11.04 12.48
N LEU A 613 -10.01 12.20 13.00
CA LEU A 613 -11.42 12.56 13.18
C LEU A 613 -11.91 13.35 11.95
N SER A 614 -12.89 12.80 11.21
CA SER A 614 -13.40 13.40 9.98
C SER A 614 -14.60 14.31 10.23
N ALA A 615 -14.46 15.61 9.97
CA ALA A 615 -15.50 16.61 10.24
C ALA A 615 -16.46 16.86 9.08
N ARG A 616 -17.77 16.85 9.38
CA ARG A 616 -18.81 17.42 8.48
C ARG A 616 -19.28 18.77 8.98
N TYR A 617 -19.24 19.79 8.11
CA TYR A 617 -19.77 21.11 8.41
C TYR A 617 -21.27 21.21 8.12
N TYR A 618 -22.00 21.69 9.12
CA TYR A 618 -23.37 22.19 8.96
C TYR A 618 -23.44 23.63 9.44
N THR A 619 -24.17 24.47 8.71
CA THR A 619 -24.40 25.87 9.07
C THR A 619 -25.89 26.14 9.25
N GLY A 620 -26.31 26.28 10.50
CA GLY A 620 -27.67 26.65 10.86
C GLY A 620 -27.82 28.16 10.99
N ILE A 621 -28.84 28.74 10.35
CA ILE A 621 -29.32 30.09 10.66
C ILE A 621 -30.36 29.97 11.77
N GLY A 622 -29.98 30.38 12.99
CA GLY A 622 -30.89 30.42 14.12
C GLY A 622 -31.35 31.84 14.45
N SER A 623 -32.60 31.97 14.93
CA SER A 623 -33.11 33.20 15.55
C SER A 623 -33.51 32.93 17.00
N LYS A 624 -32.90 33.63 17.97
CA LYS A 624 -33.28 33.51 19.39
C LYS A 624 -34.21 34.66 19.76
N LYS A 625 -35.46 34.34 20.14
CA LYS A 625 -36.47 35.34 20.55
C LYS A 625 -36.31 35.65 22.04
N ILE A 626 -35.76 36.83 22.36
CA ILE A 626 -35.69 37.35 23.75
C ILE A 626 -36.95 38.21 24.02
N LYS A 627 -37.41 38.29 25.27
CA LYS A 627 -38.73 38.84 25.65
C LYS A 627 -38.69 40.33 26.05
N GLY A 628 -39.81 41.01 25.74
CA GLY A 628 -40.04 42.47 25.87
C GLY A 628 -39.23 43.30 24.86
N THR A 629 -39.60 44.50 24.40
CA THR A 629 -40.87 45.25 24.22
C THR A 629 -40.61 46.55 23.40
N LEU A 630 -41.44 46.85 22.37
CA LEU A 630 -41.56 48.17 21.66
C LEU A 630 -40.41 48.54 20.68
N PHE A 631 -40.61 49.24 19.54
CA PHE A 631 -41.83 49.72 18.84
C PHE A 631 -41.58 49.92 17.32
N GLY A 632 -42.60 49.74 16.47
CA GLY A 632 -42.86 50.75 15.41
C GLY A 632 -42.50 50.52 13.93
N LYS A 633 -42.08 49.33 13.46
CA LYS A 633 -42.03 48.99 12.02
C LYS A 633 -42.36 47.51 11.79
N THR A 634 -42.77 47.15 10.56
CA THR A 634 -42.95 45.74 10.14
C THR A 634 -41.62 45.01 10.21
N VAL A 635 -41.52 44.00 11.07
CA VAL A 635 -40.33 43.14 11.20
C VAL A 635 -40.62 41.80 10.55
N TYR A 636 -39.86 41.46 9.51
CA TYR A 636 -39.88 40.12 8.91
C TYR A 636 -39.14 39.14 9.83
N SER A 637 -39.74 37.98 10.12
CA SER A 637 -39.11 36.94 10.94
C SER A 637 -39.27 35.57 10.32
N ILE A 638 -38.19 34.78 10.34
CA ILE A 638 -38.16 33.39 9.88
C ILE A 638 -38.36 32.53 11.12
N TYR A 639 -39.49 31.80 11.21
CA TYR A 639 -39.99 31.36 12.51
C TYR A 639 -39.74 29.88 12.85
N LYS A 640 -39.36 29.04 11.87
CA LYS A 640 -38.99 27.64 12.10
C LYS A 640 -38.06 27.12 11.01
N VAL A 641 -37.05 26.38 11.46
CA VAL A 641 -36.27 25.44 10.65
C VAL A 641 -36.62 24.05 11.17
N LYS A 642 -37.01 23.14 10.28
CA LYS A 642 -37.23 21.73 10.62
C LYS A 642 -36.38 20.89 9.69
N GLU A 643 -35.46 20.13 10.25
CA GLU A 643 -34.63 19.18 9.51
C GLU A 643 -35.34 17.84 9.43
N SER A 644 -35.41 17.26 8.23
CA SER A 644 -35.82 15.87 8.03
C SER A 644 -35.05 15.31 6.84
N ARG A 645 -34.25 14.26 7.09
CA ARG A 645 -33.50 13.51 6.06
C ARG A 645 -32.72 14.40 5.06
N GLY A 646 -32.02 15.41 5.57
CA GLY A 646 -31.11 16.25 4.78
C GLY A 646 -31.75 17.35 3.92
N THR A 647 -33.07 17.58 3.99
CA THR A 647 -33.72 18.70 3.29
C THR A 647 -34.19 19.77 4.27
N LEU A 648 -33.87 21.03 3.95
CA LEU A 648 -34.24 22.23 4.71
C LEU A 648 -35.47 22.91 4.09
N SER A 649 -36.55 23.06 4.88
CA SER A 649 -37.77 23.77 4.47
C SER A 649 -38.10 24.92 5.45
N TYR A 650 -38.62 26.04 4.93
CA TYR A 650 -38.86 27.27 5.68
C TYR A 650 -40.32 27.74 5.56
N GLU A 651 -40.80 28.47 6.58
CA GLU A 651 -42.12 29.11 6.62
C GLU A 651 -41.97 30.56 7.10
N SER A 652 -42.68 31.50 6.47
CA SER A 652 -42.61 32.95 6.76
C SER A 652 -43.96 33.53 7.15
N ARG A 653 -43.99 34.41 8.16
CA ARG A 653 -45.18 35.17 8.58
C ARG A 653 -44.86 36.65 8.82
N SER A 654 -45.89 37.50 8.68
CA SER A 654 -45.84 38.94 8.96
C SER A 654 -46.91 39.32 10.00
N ASP A 655 -46.52 40.01 11.07
CA ASP A 655 -47.42 40.56 12.10
C ASP A 655 -47.26 42.09 12.22
N THR A 656 -48.35 42.81 12.54
CA THR A 656 -48.39 44.29 12.61
C THR A 656 -49.03 44.76 13.93
N TYR A 657 -48.53 45.84 14.56
CA TYR A 657 -49.03 46.36 15.86
C TYR A 657 -48.88 47.89 16.01
N TYR A 658 -49.76 48.54 16.79
CA TYR A 658 -49.85 50.01 17.02
C TYR A 658 -50.06 50.39 18.52
N LYS A 659 -49.39 51.48 19.00
CA LYS A 659 -49.77 52.48 20.07
C LYS A 659 -50.17 52.04 21.53
N ILE A 660 -49.98 52.82 22.63
CA ILE A 660 -49.10 53.99 22.91
C ILE A 660 -48.13 53.84 24.14
N PRO A 661 -48.37 54.24 25.42
CA PRO A 661 -47.34 55.06 26.07
C PRO A 661 -46.73 54.58 27.40
N PHE A 662 -45.47 55.02 27.61
CA PHE A 662 -44.62 55.00 28.81
C PHE A 662 -43.95 53.68 29.27
N VAL A 663 -42.64 53.82 29.54
CA VAL A 663 -41.60 52.82 29.89
C VAL A 663 -41.21 51.83 28.76
N LYS A 664 -39.92 51.84 28.37
CA LYS A 664 -39.34 51.21 27.17
C LYS A 664 -38.64 49.86 27.46
N THR A 665 -38.47 48.94 26.49
CA THR A 665 -37.70 47.68 26.68
C THR A 665 -37.26 46.92 25.39
N GLU A 666 -36.71 47.55 24.34
CA GLU A 666 -36.58 47.00 22.95
C GLU A 666 -36.30 45.49 22.70
N LYS A 667 -36.89 44.92 21.62
CA LYS A 667 -36.61 43.55 21.11
C LYS A 667 -35.54 43.53 20.02
N HIS A 668 -34.44 42.81 20.24
CA HIS A 668 -33.45 42.51 19.20
C HIS A 668 -33.68 41.11 18.57
N THR A 669 -33.50 41.03 17.24
CA THR A 669 -33.44 39.74 16.51
C THR A 669 -32.02 39.53 16.04
N TYR A 670 -31.32 38.55 16.64
CA TYR A 670 -29.98 38.18 16.25
C TYR A 670 -30.02 37.05 15.21
N TYR A 671 -29.30 37.26 14.10
CA TYR A 671 -28.90 36.18 13.21
C TYR A 671 -27.57 35.64 13.72
N TYR A 672 -27.55 34.38 14.15
CA TYR A 672 -26.31 33.68 14.44
C TYR A 672 -26.14 32.52 13.46
N ILE A 673 -24.92 32.40 12.94
CA ILE A 673 -24.49 31.22 12.18
C ILE A 673 -23.93 30.26 13.22
N THR A 674 -24.64 29.18 13.53
CA THR A 674 -24.02 28.08 14.27
C THR A 674 -23.28 27.20 13.27
N ARG A 675 -21.95 27.17 13.41
CA ARG A 675 -21.11 26.15 12.78
C ARG A 675 -21.20 24.90 13.67
N TYR A 676 -21.83 23.86 13.16
CA TYR A 676 -21.70 22.53 13.75
C TYR A 676 -20.60 21.81 12.98
N SER A 677 -19.57 21.36 13.69
CA SER A 677 -18.62 20.36 13.20
C SER A 677 -18.71 19.17 14.13
N TYR A 678 -19.30 18.08 13.63
CA TYR A 678 -19.14 16.77 14.24
C TYR A 678 -17.98 16.11 13.52
N ALA A 679 -16.88 15.89 14.24
CA ALA A 679 -15.76 15.08 13.79
C ALA A 679 -15.93 13.69 14.38
N GLY A 680 -15.79 12.64 13.56
CA GLY A 680 -16.00 11.28 14.03
C GLY A 680 -14.96 10.30 13.50
N ALA A 681 -14.82 9.19 14.22
CA ALA A 681 -14.08 8.01 13.81
C ALA A 681 -14.89 6.76 14.17
N HIS A 682 -14.77 5.73 13.33
CA HIS A 682 -15.26 4.38 13.59
C HIS A 682 -14.04 3.50 13.81
N ILE A 683 -13.98 2.86 14.98
CA ILE A 683 -12.84 2.06 15.46
C ILE A 683 -13.39 0.67 15.79
N LYS A 684 -12.65 -0.37 15.42
CA LYS A 684 -12.93 -1.75 15.86
C LYS A 684 -11.80 -2.25 16.72
N ILE A 685 -12.12 -2.70 17.94
CA ILE A 685 -11.17 -3.38 18.83
C ILE A 685 -11.45 -4.88 18.71
N LEU A 686 -10.62 -5.56 17.92
CA LEU A 686 -10.61 -7.01 17.75
C LEU A 686 -10.03 -7.63 19.03
N TYR A 687 -10.67 -8.66 19.60
CA TYR A 687 -10.25 -9.25 20.87
C TYR A 687 -10.10 -10.77 20.83
N ASN A 688 -9.26 -11.30 21.71
CA ASN A 688 -8.76 -12.68 21.72
C ASN A 688 -7.98 -13.04 20.44
N THR A 689 -7.16 -12.09 19.97
CA THR A 689 -6.45 -12.15 18.67
C THR A 689 -5.06 -12.80 18.72
N GLY A 690 -4.67 -13.38 19.87
CA GLY A 690 -3.36 -13.99 20.10
C GLY A 690 -2.77 -13.57 21.45
N SER A 691 -1.49 -13.20 21.45
CA SER A 691 -0.74 -12.77 22.64
C SER A 691 -1.27 -11.48 23.27
N GLU A 692 -1.16 -11.37 24.58
CA GLU A 692 -1.50 -10.17 25.34
C GLU A 692 -0.45 -9.06 25.13
N THR A 693 -0.90 -7.82 24.95
CA THR A 693 -0.03 -6.64 24.77
C THR A 693 -0.56 -5.45 25.56
N ARG A 694 0.32 -4.53 26.01
CA ARG A 694 -0.05 -3.21 26.56
C ARG A 694 -0.24 -2.17 25.44
N GLY A 695 0.09 -2.50 24.20
CA GLY A 695 0.21 -1.52 23.11
C GLY A 695 1.55 -0.79 23.12
N ASP A 696 1.62 0.38 22.47
CA ASP A 696 2.84 1.15 22.24
C ASP A 696 2.53 2.65 22.37
N GLY A 697 2.88 3.24 23.52
CA GLY A 697 2.55 4.63 23.84
C GLY A 697 3.32 5.65 22.98
N ASP A 698 4.58 5.36 22.63
CA ASP A 698 5.41 6.21 21.75
C ASP A 698 4.78 6.36 20.34
N LYS A 699 4.06 5.34 19.85
CA LYS A 699 3.29 5.46 18.61
C LYS A 699 1.97 6.22 18.78
N VAL A 700 1.35 6.20 19.96
CA VAL A 700 0.06 6.86 20.24
C VAL A 700 0.24 8.35 20.46
N PHE A 701 1.01 8.73 21.47
CA PHE A 701 1.06 10.09 21.99
C PHE A 701 1.98 11.00 21.17
N GLU A 702 2.01 12.30 21.50
CA GLU A 702 3.03 13.22 20.99
C GLU A 702 4.34 13.07 21.78
N PHE A 703 4.26 12.64 23.03
CA PHE A 703 5.39 12.20 23.85
C PHE A 703 4.88 11.15 24.82
N PHE A 704 5.70 10.16 25.14
CA PHE A 704 5.36 9.08 26.05
C PHE A 704 6.61 8.58 26.78
N ASP A 705 6.45 8.29 28.06
CA ASP A 705 7.43 7.57 28.86
C ASP A 705 6.67 6.73 29.90
N ASP A 706 6.92 5.42 29.94
CA ASP A 706 6.40 4.48 30.95
C ASP A 706 7.49 3.88 31.82
N PHE A 707 8.69 4.49 31.81
CA PHE A 707 9.73 4.30 32.81
C PHE A 707 10.18 2.85 33.01
N ASN A 708 9.96 2.00 32.01
CA ASN A 708 10.29 0.57 32.02
C ASN A 708 11.77 0.28 31.72
N GLU A 709 12.53 1.28 31.27
CA GLU A 709 13.97 1.20 31.10
C GLU A 709 14.71 1.07 32.45
N PRO A 710 15.88 0.41 32.50
CA PRO A 710 16.69 0.32 33.72
C PRO A 710 17.25 1.66 34.25
N SER A 711 17.11 2.74 33.47
CA SER A 711 17.66 4.08 33.74
C SER A 711 16.96 5.12 32.86
N LEU A 712 16.87 6.38 33.31
CA LEU A 712 16.09 7.42 32.64
C LEU A 712 16.56 7.62 31.19
N ASP A 713 15.63 7.67 30.23
CA ASP A 713 15.96 7.94 28.85
C ASP A 713 16.39 9.40 28.65
N THR A 714 17.70 9.63 28.74
CA THR A 714 18.33 10.94 28.48
C THR A 714 18.23 11.41 27.02
N SER A 715 17.68 10.60 26.10
CA SER A 715 17.28 11.02 24.74
C SER A 715 15.86 11.61 24.71
N LYS A 716 15.01 11.28 25.69
CA LYS A 716 13.70 11.92 25.94
C LYS A 716 13.81 13.13 26.88
N TRP A 717 14.67 13.05 27.90
CA TRP A 717 14.76 14.05 28.98
C TRP A 717 16.08 14.83 29.03
N ASN A 718 15.97 16.10 29.42
CA ASN A 718 17.03 16.88 30.06
C ASN A 718 16.88 16.76 31.58
N ILE A 719 17.98 16.92 32.31
CA ILE A 719 18.04 16.85 33.77
C ILE A 719 18.68 18.15 34.30
N GLY A 720 18.11 18.71 35.36
CA GLY A 720 18.70 19.77 36.18
C GLY A 720 18.62 19.42 37.66
N GLY A 721 19.41 20.11 38.48
CA GLY A 721 19.63 19.73 39.88
C GLY A 721 20.62 18.55 39.99
N ASP A 722 20.53 17.78 41.07
CA ASP A 722 21.34 16.57 41.25
C ASP A 722 20.61 15.31 40.78
N SER A 723 21.15 14.69 39.73
CA SER A 723 20.67 13.42 39.19
C SER A 723 20.68 12.24 40.17
N SER A 724 21.43 12.32 41.29
CA SER A 724 21.48 11.26 42.31
C SER A 724 20.13 11.02 43.01
N TYR A 725 19.24 12.01 42.94
CA TYR A 725 17.89 11.96 43.51
C TYR A 725 16.85 11.28 42.59
N ILE A 726 17.24 10.91 41.36
CA ILE A 726 16.41 10.17 40.41
C ILE A 726 16.60 8.67 40.62
N SER A 727 15.51 7.92 40.80
CA SER A 727 15.55 6.46 40.82
C SER A 727 14.44 5.86 39.96
N LEU A 728 14.76 4.76 39.28
CA LEU A 728 13.84 3.99 38.44
C LEU A 728 13.81 2.55 38.92
N SER A 729 12.62 2.02 39.17
CA SER A 729 12.44 0.65 39.64
C SER A 729 11.05 0.13 39.27
N ASN A 730 10.99 -1.03 38.61
CA ASN A 730 9.76 -1.74 38.25
C ASN A 730 8.74 -0.91 37.42
N GLY A 731 9.21 -0.07 36.49
CA GLY A 731 8.34 0.80 35.69
C GLY A 731 7.95 2.11 36.38
N VAL A 732 8.51 2.41 37.56
CA VAL A 732 8.20 3.64 38.31
C VAL A 732 9.42 4.55 38.35
N LEU A 733 9.25 5.78 37.88
CA LEU A 733 10.15 6.91 38.14
C LEU A 733 9.83 7.49 39.52
N THR A 734 10.84 7.61 40.37
CA THR A 734 10.75 8.34 41.64
C THR A 734 11.75 9.49 41.63
N LEU A 735 11.24 10.71 41.85
CA LEU A 735 12.03 11.91 42.11
C LEU A 735 12.04 12.16 43.62
N ASN A 736 13.23 12.38 44.17
CA ASN A 736 13.43 12.69 45.58
C ASN A 736 13.92 14.13 45.74
N GLY A 737 13.48 14.78 46.81
CA GLY A 737 14.05 16.03 47.32
C GLY A 737 14.50 15.82 48.75
N ASP A 738 15.33 16.73 49.23
CA ASP A 738 15.77 16.83 50.61
C ASP A 738 14.62 17.45 51.44
N SER A 739 14.97 18.35 52.35
CA SER A 739 14.14 18.85 53.45
C SER A 739 13.91 20.37 53.42
N ASP A 740 14.48 21.07 52.43
CA ASP A 740 14.22 22.49 52.17
C ASP A 740 13.30 22.65 50.95
N PRO A 741 11.99 22.89 51.15
CA PRO A 741 11.06 22.97 50.05
C PRO A 741 11.21 24.26 49.21
N SER A 742 12.06 25.20 49.63
CA SER A 742 12.29 26.46 48.90
C SER A 742 13.31 26.35 47.75
N THR A 743 13.92 25.18 47.57
CA THR A 743 14.91 24.90 46.51
C THR A 743 14.55 23.61 45.78
N SER A 744 14.55 23.62 44.45
CA SER A 744 14.40 22.38 43.67
C SER A 744 15.69 21.57 43.74
N ASP A 745 15.61 20.32 44.22
CA ASP A 745 16.78 19.42 44.27
C ASP A 745 17.01 18.73 42.92
N VAL A 746 15.92 18.37 42.23
CA VAL A 746 15.98 17.71 40.92
C VAL A 746 14.76 18.06 40.06
N TRP A 747 15.00 18.28 38.76
CA TRP A 747 13.96 18.49 37.78
C TRP A 747 14.32 17.91 36.42
N LEU A 748 13.30 17.47 35.69
CA LEU A 748 13.37 16.89 34.36
C LEU A 748 12.54 17.75 33.41
N TRP A 749 13.02 17.98 32.19
CA TRP A 749 12.16 18.52 31.14
C TRP A 749 12.45 17.87 29.78
N THR A 750 11.39 17.70 29.00
CA THR A 750 11.42 17.01 27.72
C THR A 750 12.34 17.70 26.71
N ARG A 751 13.03 16.90 25.88
CA ARG A 751 13.79 17.38 24.72
C ARG A 751 12.89 17.72 23.53
N LYS A 752 11.71 17.11 23.46
CA LYS A 752 10.67 17.43 22.48
C LYS A 752 9.85 18.62 22.95
N THR A 753 9.57 19.55 22.05
CA THR A 753 8.70 20.72 22.32
C THR A 753 7.35 20.58 21.64
N PHE A 754 6.32 21.19 22.24
CA PHE A 754 4.91 21.09 21.85
C PHE A 754 4.35 22.48 21.48
N PRO A 755 3.26 22.57 20.69
CA PRO A 755 2.67 23.85 20.31
C PRO A 755 2.18 24.62 21.54
N TYR A 756 2.73 25.82 21.77
CA TYR A 756 2.58 26.61 23.00
C TYR A 756 1.15 26.95 23.43
N TYR A 757 0.20 26.83 22.51
CA TYR A 757 -1.18 27.28 22.67
C TYR A 757 -2.19 26.16 22.93
N SER A 758 -1.85 24.87 22.73
CA SER A 758 -2.83 23.79 22.96
C SER A 758 -2.25 22.36 23.07
N TYR A 759 -2.21 21.79 24.28
CA TYR A 759 -1.95 20.36 24.54
C TYR A 759 -2.49 19.92 25.91
N VAL A 760 -2.38 18.63 26.21
CA VAL A 760 -2.62 18.08 27.55
C VAL A 760 -1.46 17.17 27.93
N VAL A 761 -0.92 17.37 29.13
CA VAL A 761 0.03 16.46 29.78
C VAL A 761 -0.76 15.54 30.70
N GLY A 762 -0.71 14.24 30.49
CA GLY A 762 -1.35 13.26 31.38
C GLY A 762 -0.31 12.38 32.07
N MET A 763 -0.56 12.03 33.32
CA MET A 763 0.36 11.21 34.13
C MET A 763 -0.40 10.39 35.16
N GLU A 764 0.07 9.16 35.43
CA GLU A 764 -0.29 8.45 36.66
C GLU A 764 0.81 8.69 37.70
N VAL A 765 0.45 9.38 38.77
CA VAL A 765 1.37 9.95 39.76
C VAL A 765 0.88 9.66 41.17
N LYS A 766 1.82 9.47 42.09
CA LYS A 766 1.58 9.38 43.53
C LYS A 766 2.08 10.66 44.21
N VAL A 767 1.24 11.69 44.19
CA VAL A 767 1.48 12.99 44.85
C VAL A 767 1.59 12.77 46.36
N SER A 768 2.65 13.17 47.04
CA SER A 768 2.76 12.94 48.50
C SER A 768 2.24 14.12 49.34
N SER A 769 1.61 13.84 50.48
CA SER A 769 1.16 14.87 51.43
C SER A 769 2.28 15.54 52.23
N LEU A 770 3.50 15.03 52.12
CA LEU A 770 4.70 15.50 52.81
C LEU A 770 5.77 16.03 51.86
N ALA A 771 5.45 16.14 50.57
CA ALA A 771 6.40 16.49 49.51
C ALA A 771 5.93 17.71 48.72
N ALA A 772 6.89 18.48 48.21
CA ALA A 772 6.70 19.62 47.31
C ALA A 772 7.20 19.21 45.92
N GLN A 773 6.28 19.14 44.95
CA GLN A 773 6.53 18.64 43.60
C GLN A 773 5.92 19.56 42.55
N GLY A 774 6.66 19.81 41.47
CA GLY A 774 6.27 20.73 40.41
C GLY A 774 5.97 20.03 39.09
N TRP A 775 5.00 20.55 38.33
CA TRP A 775 4.78 20.19 36.92
C TRP A 775 4.98 21.40 36.04
N LEU A 776 6.04 21.37 35.24
CA LEU A 776 6.39 22.43 34.30
C LEU A 776 5.50 22.25 33.07
N TRP A 777 4.57 23.18 32.88
CA TRP A 777 3.60 23.13 31.78
C TRP A 777 3.89 24.16 30.69
N TYR A 778 4.84 25.06 30.87
CA TYR A 778 5.43 25.90 29.82
C TYR A 778 6.92 26.12 30.10
N LEU A 779 7.76 26.31 29.07
CA LEU A 779 9.19 26.64 29.12
C LEU A 779 9.54 27.48 27.89
N ASP A 780 10.07 28.67 28.12
CA ASP A 780 10.48 29.61 27.08
C ASP A 780 11.94 29.38 26.60
N ASN A 781 12.42 30.27 25.70
CA ASN A 781 13.78 30.26 25.19
C ASN A 781 14.81 30.97 26.09
N THR A 782 14.40 31.47 27.26
CA THR A 782 15.26 32.11 28.28
C THR A 782 15.46 31.24 29.53
N ASN A 783 15.01 29.97 29.45
CA ASN A 783 14.98 28.96 30.51
C ASN A 783 13.95 29.20 31.61
N TRP A 784 13.01 30.14 31.45
CA TRP A 784 11.92 30.34 32.39
C TRP A 784 10.69 29.53 32.01
N ALA A 785 10.18 28.79 32.99
CA ALA A 785 9.02 27.92 32.89
C ALA A 785 7.87 28.46 33.72
N TRP A 786 6.63 28.18 33.27
CA TRP A 786 5.48 28.20 34.18
C TRP A 786 5.29 26.80 34.74
N MET A 787 5.12 26.73 36.05
CA MET A 787 5.06 25.50 36.81
C MET A 787 3.89 25.56 37.80
N GLU A 788 3.15 24.46 37.88
CA GLU A 788 2.28 24.22 39.03
C GLU A 788 3.09 23.51 40.12
N ASP A 789 3.35 24.21 41.23
CA ASP A 789 4.04 23.68 42.41
C ASP A 789 3.02 23.18 43.44
N VAL A 790 3.01 21.87 43.69
CA VAL A 790 2.05 21.19 44.55
C VAL A 790 2.69 20.96 45.91
N TYR A 791 2.30 21.77 46.89
CA TYR A 791 3.00 21.96 48.16
C TYR A 791 2.23 21.41 49.37
N PRO A 792 2.92 20.82 50.36
CA PRO A 792 2.29 20.31 51.56
C PRO A 792 1.97 21.48 52.50
N LYS A 793 0.88 21.36 53.28
CA LYS A 793 0.32 22.48 54.05
C LYS A 793 1.32 23.11 55.03
N TYR A 794 1.77 24.33 54.73
CA TYR A 794 2.52 25.15 55.69
C TYR A 794 1.62 25.70 56.83
N LYS A 795 2.19 25.83 58.04
CA LYS A 795 1.46 26.27 59.24
C LYS A 795 1.04 27.75 59.15
N GLY A 796 -0.21 28.01 58.76
CA GLY A 796 -0.80 29.35 58.89
C GLY A 796 -2.07 29.63 58.08
N ARG A 797 -2.31 28.94 56.96
CA ARG A 797 -3.47 29.21 56.08
C ARG A 797 -4.72 28.35 56.39
N LYS A 798 -5.87 28.85 55.92
CA LYS A 798 -7.24 28.56 56.39
C LYS A 798 -7.86 27.22 55.96
N TYR A 799 -7.23 26.49 55.03
CA TYR A 799 -7.81 25.33 54.34
C TYR A 799 -7.15 23.99 54.74
N LYS A 800 -7.66 22.85 54.27
CA LYS A 800 -7.18 21.48 54.60
C LYS A 800 -6.74 20.76 53.32
N GLY A 801 -5.51 20.26 53.23
CA GLY A 801 -4.98 19.53 52.06
C GLY A 801 -3.58 19.99 51.63
N THR A 802 -3.01 19.32 50.64
CA THR A 802 -1.86 19.76 49.82
C THR A 802 -2.41 20.60 48.66
N TYR A 803 -1.75 21.70 48.29
CA TYR A 803 -2.29 22.68 47.34
C TYR A 803 -1.32 22.99 46.20
N GLY A 804 -1.84 23.11 44.99
CA GLY A 804 -1.12 23.69 43.85
C GLY A 804 -0.95 25.19 44.01
N HIS A 805 0.16 25.72 43.49
CA HIS A 805 0.48 27.14 43.43
C HIS A 805 1.13 27.42 42.07
N LEU A 806 0.80 28.57 41.45
CA LEU A 806 1.48 28.99 40.23
C LEU A 806 2.84 29.59 40.58
N TYR A 807 3.88 29.09 39.92
CA TYR A 807 5.24 29.61 40.00
C TYR A 807 5.80 29.89 38.60
N ASP A 808 6.69 30.89 38.51
CA ASP A 808 7.76 30.84 37.51
C ASP A 808 8.91 29.98 38.05
N PHE A 809 9.63 29.32 37.15
CA PHE A 809 10.75 28.43 37.52
C PHE A 809 11.84 28.45 36.45
N ASN A 810 13.08 28.75 36.81
CA ASN A 810 14.19 28.78 35.86
C ASN A 810 14.91 27.43 35.80
N VAL A 811 14.69 26.65 34.73
CA VAL A 811 15.28 25.30 34.58
C VAL A 811 16.80 25.30 34.46
N GLY A 812 17.43 26.47 34.26
CA GLY A 812 18.88 26.62 34.19
C GLY A 812 19.56 26.81 35.55
N ASN A 813 18.83 27.15 36.62
CA ASN A 813 19.42 27.41 37.94
C ASN A 813 18.55 27.03 39.16
N GLY A 814 17.30 26.60 38.98
CA GLY A 814 16.41 26.16 40.07
C GLY A 814 15.68 27.26 40.84
N ASN A 815 15.86 28.54 40.47
CA ASN A 815 15.13 29.65 41.12
C ASN A 815 13.68 29.71 40.63
N GLY A 816 12.73 29.99 41.53
CA GLY A 816 11.34 30.27 41.15
C GLY A 816 10.65 31.27 42.08
N ASN A 817 9.63 31.96 41.56
CA ASN A 817 8.84 32.95 42.28
C ASN A 817 7.36 32.55 42.28
N TYR A 818 6.71 32.70 43.43
CA TYR A 818 5.28 32.45 43.63
C TYR A 818 4.41 33.57 43.03
N TYR A 819 3.32 33.19 42.36
CA TYR A 819 2.31 34.11 41.82
C TYR A 819 0.96 33.99 42.53
N GLU A 820 0.30 32.81 42.47
CA GLU A 820 -1.06 32.63 43.01
C GLU A 820 -1.36 31.23 43.57
N ASP A 821 -2.41 31.15 44.39
CA ASP A 821 -2.91 29.89 44.99
C ASP A 821 -3.84 29.15 44.03
N GLY A 822 -3.60 27.85 43.83
CA GLY A 822 -4.46 26.93 43.08
C GLY A 822 -5.34 26.03 43.96
N GLY A 823 -5.66 24.85 43.42
CA GLY A 823 -6.55 23.87 44.02
C GLY A 823 -5.89 22.89 44.99
N GLY A 824 -6.71 22.08 45.66
CA GLY A 824 -6.26 21.05 46.60
C GLY A 824 -6.19 19.66 45.94
N TYR A 825 -5.05 18.99 46.07
CA TYR A 825 -4.81 17.66 45.49
C TYR A 825 -5.13 16.52 46.47
N LEU A 826 -5.57 15.39 45.92
CA LEU A 826 -5.48 14.09 46.58
C LEU A 826 -4.02 13.63 46.61
N THR A 827 -3.65 12.98 47.72
CA THR A 827 -2.27 12.63 48.05
C THR A 827 -2.13 11.25 48.68
N ASP A 828 -0.92 10.72 48.63
CA ASP A 828 -0.47 9.42 49.17
C ASP A 828 -1.16 8.18 48.57
N GLU A 829 -1.94 8.38 47.50
CA GLU A 829 -2.55 7.36 46.65
C GLU A 829 -2.14 7.57 45.18
N TRP A 830 -2.19 6.51 44.38
CA TRP A 830 -1.97 6.61 42.93
C TRP A 830 -3.19 7.26 42.26
N THR A 831 -2.93 8.26 41.42
CA THR A 831 -3.95 9.14 40.85
C THR A 831 -3.54 9.60 39.44
N HIS A 832 -4.50 9.61 38.52
CA HIS A 832 -4.34 10.15 37.18
C HIS A 832 -4.57 11.65 37.21
N ILE A 833 -3.60 12.41 36.69
CA ILE A 833 -3.66 13.86 36.57
C ILE A 833 -3.49 14.24 35.10
N GLU A 834 -4.40 15.07 34.59
CA GLU A 834 -4.24 15.75 33.30
C GLU A 834 -4.10 17.26 33.52
N VAL A 835 -2.98 17.84 33.07
CA VAL A 835 -2.74 19.28 32.99
C VAL A 835 -3.01 19.73 31.55
N ALA A 836 -4.12 20.43 31.35
CA ALA A 836 -4.58 20.91 30.06
C ALA A 836 -4.22 22.38 29.85
N VAL A 837 -3.63 22.69 28.69
CA VAL A 837 -3.30 24.06 28.25
C VAL A 837 -4.17 24.39 27.03
N ASP A 838 -5.02 25.43 27.10
CA ASP A 838 -5.91 25.90 25.99
C ASP A 838 -5.60 27.37 25.60
N ASP A 839 -5.94 27.75 24.36
CA ASP A 839 -5.73 29.11 23.81
C ASP A 839 -6.94 29.99 24.14
N TYR A 840 -6.78 30.93 25.08
CA TYR A 840 -7.82 31.88 25.40
C TYR A 840 -7.72 33.15 24.53
N HIS A 841 -8.62 33.22 23.56
CA HIS A 841 -8.47 34.12 22.42
C HIS A 841 -9.27 35.43 22.57
N LEU A 842 -8.63 36.50 23.06
CA LEU A 842 -9.18 37.86 23.11
C LEU A 842 -8.36 38.85 22.26
N ILE A 843 -8.88 39.18 21.07
CA ILE A 843 -8.53 40.39 20.29
C ILE A 843 -7.05 40.50 19.84
N GLY A 844 -6.40 39.38 19.54
CA GLY A 844 -5.16 39.35 18.75
C GLY A 844 -3.89 39.00 19.51
N ASP A 845 -3.98 38.93 20.84
CA ASP A 845 -2.96 38.36 21.71
C ASP A 845 -3.33 36.91 22.06
N HIS A 846 -2.32 36.05 22.27
CA HIS A 846 -2.49 34.64 22.64
C HIS A 846 -2.12 34.46 24.10
N TYR A 847 -3.08 34.03 24.92
CA TYR A 847 -2.89 33.70 26.32
C TYR A 847 -3.13 32.21 26.54
N ALA A 848 -2.32 31.58 27.38
CA ALA A 848 -2.40 30.16 27.71
C ALA A 848 -3.06 29.98 29.08
N ASP A 849 -4.25 29.39 29.11
CA ASP A 849 -4.91 29.00 30.36
C ASP A 849 -4.45 27.59 30.75
N MET A 850 -4.09 27.39 32.03
CA MET A 850 -3.74 26.08 32.56
C MET A 850 -4.87 25.55 33.46
N ILE A 851 -5.30 24.31 33.21
CA ILE A 851 -6.37 23.65 33.96
C ILE A 851 -5.92 22.24 34.34
N SER A 852 -5.86 21.94 35.65
CA SER A 852 -5.51 20.61 36.12
C SER A 852 -6.75 19.80 36.54
N TYR A 853 -6.75 18.52 36.19
CA TYR A 853 -7.83 17.59 36.43
C TYR A 853 -7.30 16.35 37.15
N GLN A 854 -7.95 15.94 38.24
CA GLN A 854 -7.55 14.78 39.03
C GLN A 854 -8.72 13.82 39.26
N ASN A 855 -8.51 12.51 39.08
CA ASN A 855 -9.49 11.49 39.42
C ASN A 855 -9.67 11.36 40.95
N GLN A 856 -10.92 11.43 41.43
CA GLN A 856 -11.23 11.40 42.86
C GLN A 856 -11.48 9.99 43.42
N SER A 857 -11.86 9.04 42.55
CA SER A 857 -11.99 7.62 42.93
C SER A 857 -12.05 6.74 41.68
N GLY A 858 -11.36 5.60 41.75
CA GLY A 858 -11.20 4.69 40.60
C GLY A 858 -10.30 5.28 39.50
N PRO A 859 -9.99 4.49 38.46
CA PRO A 859 -9.10 4.92 37.39
C PRO A 859 -9.78 5.96 36.48
N PHE A 860 -9.00 6.63 35.62
CA PHE A 860 -9.53 7.64 34.69
C PHE A 860 -10.51 6.99 33.68
N VAL A 861 -11.64 7.65 33.44
CA VAL A 861 -12.72 7.14 32.55
C VAL A 861 -12.87 7.97 31.27
N GLY A 862 -11.82 8.68 30.86
CA GLY A 862 -11.78 9.42 29.59
C GLY A 862 -12.63 10.70 29.56
N THR A 863 -13.05 11.24 30.72
CA THR A 863 -13.87 12.47 30.80
C THR A 863 -13.37 13.45 31.87
N TRP A 864 -13.39 14.75 31.56
CA TRP A 864 -13.20 15.87 32.49
C TRP A 864 -14.49 16.22 33.27
N SER A 865 -15.26 15.20 33.61
CA SER A 865 -16.51 15.30 34.36
C SER A 865 -16.79 13.97 35.07
N GLY A 866 -17.68 14.00 36.07
CA GLY A 866 -17.97 12.84 36.91
C GLY A 866 -16.94 12.68 38.03
N ASN A 867 -16.21 11.56 38.05
CA ASN A 867 -15.21 11.27 39.07
C ASN A 867 -13.92 12.08 38.92
N THR A 868 -13.67 12.70 37.77
CA THR A 868 -12.54 13.62 37.59
C THR A 868 -12.97 15.03 37.98
N THR A 869 -12.33 15.61 38.99
CA THR A 869 -12.57 17.01 39.38
C THR A 869 -11.50 17.92 38.81
N HIS A 870 -11.94 19.10 38.38
CA HIS A 870 -11.09 20.26 38.21
C HIS A 870 -10.43 20.61 39.56
N VAL A 871 -9.10 20.75 39.58
CA VAL A 871 -8.31 21.08 40.78
C VAL A 871 -7.87 22.54 40.72
N SER A 872 -6.90 22.88 39.86
CA SER A 872 -6.36 24.24 39.70
C SER A 872 -6.77 24.85 38.35
N TYR A 873 -6.95 26.17 38.33
CA TYR A 873 -7.13 26.98 37.13
C TYR A 873 -6.28 28.23 37.28
N TYR A 874 -5.41 28.49 36.31
CA TYR A 874 -4.62 29.70 36.21
C TYR A 874 -4.99 30.38 34.89
N ASP A 875 -5.38 31.65 34.98
CA ASP A 875 -5.92 32.43 33.86
C ASP A 875 -4.81 33.29 33.25
N GLY A 876 -4.71 33.31 31.93
CA GLY A 876 -3.65 34.01 31.22
C GLY A 876 -3.65 35.54 31.30
N PHE A 877 -4.57 36.19 32.04
CA PHE A 877 -4.75 37.66 32.13
C PHE A 877 -3.54 38.51 32.60
N TRP A 878 -2.41 37.91 32.95
CA TRP A 878 -1.20 38.64 33.33
C TRP A 878 -0.40 39.07 32.09
N ASP A 879 -0.04 40.36 32.02
CA ASP A 879 0.60 41.03 30.86
C ASP A 879 1.96 40.45 30.41
N ASP A 880 2.47 39.38 31.03
CA ASP A 880 3.77 38.75 30.76
C ASP A 880 3.68 37.28 30.27
N ILE A 881 2.50 36.64 30.19
CA ILE A 881 2.33 35.26 29.70
C ILE A 881 2.32 35.21 28.15
N TYR A 882 3.34 35.80 27.52
CA TYR A 882 3.52 35.80 26.06
C TYR A 882 4.14 34.48 25.56
N ALA A 883 3.30 33.45 25.49
CA ALA A 883 3.67 32.20 24.82
C ALA A 883 3.82 32.43 23.30
N GLN A 884 5.07 32.42 22.80
CA GLN A 884 5.39 32.67 21.37
C GLN A 884 6.12 31.51 20.66
N ASN A 885 6.69 30.56 21.42
CA ASN A 885 7.54 29.49 20.90
C ASN A 885 7.10 28.13 21.44
N ASN A 886 7.26 27.07 20.64
CA ASN A 886 7.01 25.70 21.10
C ASN A 886 7.80 25.40 22.38
N THR A 887 7.14 24.74 23.32
CA THR A 887 7.53 24.65 24.72
C THR A 887 7.85 23.23 25.13
N ALA A 888 8.80 23.03 26.03
CA ALA A 888 8.95 21.75 26.72
C ALA A 888 7.91 21.62 27.84
N ILE A 889 7.76 20.40 28.36
CA ILE A 889 7.07 20.10 29.62
C ILE A 889 8.01 19.34 30.56
N GLY A 890 7.74 19.34 31.86
CA GLY A 890 8.66 18.78 32.86
C GLY A 890 8.07 18.46 34.22
N LEU A 891 8.91 17.85 35.06
CA LEU A 891 8.62 17.41 36.42
C LEU A 891 9.72 17.94 37.36
N ALA A 892 9.38 18.39 38.56
CA ALA A 892 10.33 18.89 39.55
C ALA A 892 10.03 18.35 40.96
N GLN A 893 11.05 18.27 41.80
CA GLN A 893 10.95 17.89 43.21
C GLN A 893 11.78 18.86 44.07
N PHE A 894 11.16 19.39 45.13
CA PHE A 894 11.72 20.39 46.04
C PHE A 894 11.89 19.85 47.47
N MET A 895 11.01 18.94 47.90
CA MET A 895 11.11 18.30 49.21
C MET A 895 10.38 16.97 49.16
N GLY A 896 10.87 15.94 49.85
CA GLY A 896 10.20 14.64 49.92
C GLY A 896 10.19 13.90 48.57
N SER A 897 9.33 12.89 48.40
CA SER A 897 9.41 11.97 47.26
C SER A 897 8.08 11.85 46.51
N THR A 898 8.14 11.92 45.17
CA THR A 898 6.99 11.72 44.26
C THR A 898 7.32 10.62 43.27
N SER A 899 6.34 9.77 42.97
CA SER A 899 6.49 8.63 42.04
C SER A 899 5.51 8.71 40.87
N TYR A 900 5.93 8.24 39.69
CA TYR A 900 5.21 8.30 38.42
C TYR A 900 5.28 6.93 37.72
N ASP A 901 4.15 6.35 37.27
CA ASP A 901 4.10 5.10 36.48
C ASP A 901 4.29 5.39 34.98
N PHE A 902 3.67 6.46 34.50
CA PHE A 902 3.85 6.96 33.13
C PHE A 902 3.55 8.44 33.03
N ILE A 903 4.02 9.06 31.95
CA ILE A 903 3.66 10.40 31.51
C ILE A 903 3.51 10.45 29.99
N TYR A 904 2.52 11.21 29.52
CA TYR A 904 2.27 11.43 28.10
C TYR A 904 1.91 12.87 27.78
N VAL A 905 2.11 13.26 26.52
CA VAL A 905 1.56 14.51 25.96
C VAL A 905 0.65 14.17 24.79
N ARG A 906 -0.58 14.66 24.82
CA ARG A 906 -1.55 14.55 23.72
C ARG A 906 -1.94 15.91 23.18
N LYS A 907 -2.45 15.93 21.94
CA LYS A 907 -3.09 17.13 21.38
C LYS A 907 -4.28 17.54 22.24
N TYR A 908 -4.52 18.85 22.35
CA TYR A 908 -5.67 19.34 23.08
C TYR A 908 -6.97 18.84 22.45
N LEU A 909 -7.70 18.05 23.23
CA LEU A 909 -9.01 17.52 22.91
C LEU A 909 -9.84 17.61 24.18
N ASP A 910 -10.80 18.55 24.19
CA ASP A 910 -11.78 18.71 25.27
C ASP A 910 -12.64 17.43 25.39
N LEU A 911 -12.37 16.64 26.43
CA LEU A 911 -13.01 15.36 26.66
C LEU A 911 -14.50 15.51 27.04
N ASN A 912 -14.93 16.67 27.55
CA ASN A 912 -16.36 16.94 27.78
C ASN A 912 -17.14 17.19 26.47
N SER A 913 -16.42 17.47 25.37
CA SER A 913 -16.97 17.55 24.02
C SER A 913 -16.84 16.23 23.23
N LEU A 914 -16.33 15.17 23.85
CA LEU A 914 -16.22 13.83 23.28
C LEU A 914 -17.45 13.00 23.68
N THR A 915 -17.98 12.21 22.76
CA THR A 915 -18.99 11.18 23.04
C THR A 915 -18.60 9.90 22.33
N GLU A 916 -18.58 8.79 23.06
CA GLU A 916 -18.35 7.46 22.49
C GLU A 916 -19.63 6.61 22.51
N THR A 917 -19.66 5.59 21.67
CA THR A 917 -20.65 4.52 21.72
C THR A 917 -19.91 3.22 21.54
N VAL A 918 -19.79 2.47 22.64
CA VAL A 918 -19.11 1.18 22.72
C VAL A 918 -20.15 0.07 22.62
N LYS A 919 -19.97 -0.87 21.68
CA LYS A 919 -20.80 -2.05 21.55
C LYS A 919 -19.93 -3.29 21.38
N LYS A 920 -20.05 -4.21 22.30
CA LYS A 920 -19.42 -5.53 22.16
C LYS A 920 -20.20 -6.38 21.15
N HIS A 921 -19.51 -6.83 20.12
CA HIS A 921 -19.98 -7.81 19.15
C HIS A 921 -19.26 -9.13 19.42
N GLU A 922 -19.85 -9.94 20.28
CA GLU A 922 -19.48 -11.35 20.38
C GLU A 922 -19.90 -12.04 19.07
N ALA A 923 -18.99 -12.81 18.47
CA ALA A 923 -19.33 -13.65 17.33
C ALA A 923 -20.45 -14.61 17.77
N GLN A 924 -21.66 -14.45 17.20
CA GLN A 924 -22.73 -15.39 17.49
C GLN A 924 -22.33 -16.77 16.99
N ASN A 925 -22.44 -17.74 17.90
CA ASN A 925 -21.94 -19.12 17.84
C ASN A 925 -20.45 -19.24 18.19
N LYS A 926 -20.16 -20.08 19.21
CA LYS A 926 -18.84 -20.71 19.37
C LYS A 926 -18.43 -21.36 18.03
N PRO A 927 -17.12 -21.45 17.71
CA PRO A 927 -16.69 -22.34 16.64
C PRO A 927 -17.34 -23.70 16.86
N THR A 928 -17.88 -24.27 15.79
CA THR A 928 -18.49 -25.59 15.88
C THR A 928 -17.44 -26.58 15.38
N GLU A 929 -16.87 -27.30 16.33
CA GLU A 929 -15.94 -28.39 16.09
C GLU A 929 -16.69 -29.71 16.27
N TYR A 930 -16.37 -30.69 15.43
CA TYR A 930 -16.84 -32.07 15.56
C TYR A 930 -15.64 -33.00 15.42
N GLU A 931 -15.24 -33.61 16.53
CA GLU A 931 -14.01 -34.37 16.68
C GLU A 931 -14.29 -35.87 16.54
N ALA A 932 -13.68 -36.51 15.55
CA ALA A 932 -13.80 -37.94 15.29
C ALA A 932 -12.55 -38.66 15.81
N THR A 933 -12.62 -39.18 17.04
CA THR A 933 -11.48 -39.79 17.73
C THR A 933 -11.56 -41.32 17.80
N GLY A 934 -10.41 -41.95 17.79
CA GLY A 934 -10.21 -43.37 18.06
C GLY A 934 -9.03 -43.59 18.99
N SER A 935 -9.11 -44.66 19.77
CA SER A 935 -8.02 -45.16 20.60
C SER A 935 -7.96 -46.68 20.53
N ALA A 936 -7.09 -47.29 21.33
CA ALA A 936 -6.98 -48.75 21.41
C ALA A 936 -8.24 -49.41 22.02
N THR A 937 -9.13 -48.65 22.65
CA THR A 937 -10.30 -49.16 23.40
C THR A 937 -11.65 -48.63 22.89
N GLN A 938 -11.72 -47.41 22.34
CA GLN A 938 -12.98 -46.77 21.94
C GLN A 938 -12.89 -46.02 20.60
N LEU A 939 -14.05 -45.86 19.98
CA LEU A 939 -14.30 -45.01 18.81
C LEU A 939 -15.39 -44.00 19.18
N ALA A 940 -15.16 -42.70 19.04
CA ALA A 940 -16.04 -41.67 19.55
C ALA A 940 -16.18 -40.46 18.61
N LEU A 941 -17.36 -39.85 18.64
CA LEU A 941 -17.67 -38.56 18.05
C LEU A 941 -17.97 -37.57 19.16
N TRP A 942 -17.35 -36.41 19.09
CA TRP A 942 -17.52 -35.30 20.03
C TRP A 942 -18.05 -34.06 19.29
N LYS A 943 -18.48 -33.07 20.05
CA LYS A 943 -18.74 -31.70 19.59
C LYS A 943 -18.16 -30.74 20.61
N ASN A 944 -17.15 -29.96 20.24
CA ASN A 944 -16.46 -29.05 21.17
C ASN A 944 -16.04 -29.78 22.46
N TRP A 945 -15.52 -31.00 22.33
CA TRP A 945 -15.17 -31.93 23.41
C TRP A 945 -16.32 -32.46 24.30
N GLU A 946 -17.59 -32.21 23.95
CA GLU A 946 -18.77 -32.88 24.55
C GLU A 946 -19.09 -34.18 23.80
N GLU A 947 -19.32 -35.29 24.51
CA GLU A 947 -19.53 -36.61 23.89
C GLU A 947 -20.88 -36.71 23.17
N LEU A 948 -20.88 -37.00 21.87
CA LEU A 948 -22.11 -37.20 21.09
C LEU A 948 -22.50 -38.68 20.97
N ALA A 949 -21.52 -39.53 20.71
CA ALA A 949 -21.70 -40.96 20.50
C ALA A 949 -20.36 -41.69 20.62
N LYS A 950 -20.37 -42.90 21.19
CA LYS A 950 -19.19 -43.76 21.27
C LYS A 950 -19.55 -45.25 21.12
N THR A 951 -18.55 -46.04 20.76
CA THR A 951 -18.60 -47.51 20.83
C THR A 951 -17.25 -48.06 21.32
N THR A 952 -17.30 -49.17 22.07
CA THR A 952 -16.11 -49.86 22.57
C THR A 952 -15.69 -50.91 21.54
N ASP A 953 -14.46 -50.80 21.04
CA ASP A 953 -13.92 -51.76 20.08
C ASP A 953 -12.39 -51.84 20.22
N GLY A 954 -11.89 -52.98 20.71
CA GLY A 954 -10.52 -53.11 21.21
C GLY A 954 -9.52 -53.68 20.21
N THR A 955 -8.66 -52.84 19.63
CA THR A 955 -7.43 -53.26 18.91
C THR A 955 -6.34 -52.20 19.03
N SER A 956 -5.12 -52.59 19.39
CA SER A 956 -3.94 -51.72 19.41
C SER A 956 -3.14 -51.80 18.11
N GLY A 957 -2.35 -50.77 17.81
CA GLY A 957 -1.49 -50.71 16.62
C GLY A 957 -2.02 -49.79 15.51
N PHE A 958 -1.53 -50.02 14.29
CA PHE A 958 -1.87 -49.20 13.12
C PHE A 958 -3.29 -49.48 12.61
N ASN A 959 -4.11 -48.44 12.58
CA ASN A 959 -5.51 -48.50 12.24
C ASN A 959 -5.88 -47.45 11.19
N ARG A 960 -6.83 -47.80 10.31
CA ARG A 960 -7.38 -46.89 9.30
C ARG A 960 -8.79 -46.47 9.70
N TYR A 961 -9.07 -45.18 9.57
CA TYR A 961 -10.34 -44.58 9.97
C TYR A 961 -10.89 -43.72 8.84
N GLU A 962 -12.21 -43.67 8.71
CA GLU A 962 -12.90 -42.81 7.76
C GLU A 962 -14.07 -42.08 8.44
N LEU A 963 -14.07 -40.76 8.33
CA LEU A 963 -15.18 -39.88 8.67
C LEU A 963 -15.89 -39.46 7.37
N ASN A 964 -17.08 -39.98 7.16
CA ASN A 964 -17.96 -39.52 6.08
C ASN A 964 -18.79 -38.33 6.56
N VAL A 965 -18.69 -37.20 5.85
CA VAL A 965 -19.37 -35.94 6.15
C VAL A 965 -20.41 -35.68 5.08
N SER A 966 -21.69 -35.84 5.43
CA SER A 966 -22.84 -35.43 4.61
C SER A 966 -23.46 -34.15 5.18
N SER A 967 -24.36 -33.50 4.45
CA SER A 967 -25.04 -32.29 4.95
C SER A 967 -25.90 -32.52 6.20
N THR A 968 -26.27 -33.76 6.53
CA THR A 968 -27.18 -34.11 7.62
C THR A 968 -26.63 -35.12 8.64
N ARG A 969 -25.44 -35.68 8.41
CA ARG A 969 -24.89 -36.78 9.22
C ARG A 969 -23.36 -36.90 9.11
N LEU A 970 -22.73 -37.18 10.25
CA LEU A 970 -21.38 -37.74 10.37
C LEU A 970 -21.45 -39.25 10.55
N ASN A 971 -20.52 -39.97 9.93
CA ASN A 971 -20.35 -41.41 10.14
C ASN A 971 -18.85 -41.75 10.19
N LEU A 972 -18.34 -42.00 11.39
CA LEU A 972 -16.97 -42.43 11.66
C LEU A 972 -16.90 -43.95 11.66
N THR A 973 -15.99 -44.53 10.88
CA THR A 973 -15.78 -45.98 10.77
C THR A 973 -14.30 -46.31 11.00
N ARG A 974 -14.01 -47.28 11.87
CA ARG A 974 -12.68 -47.92 11.93
C ARG A 974 -12.68 -49.09 10.95
N ILE A 975 -11.95 -48.93 9.86
CA ILE A 975 -12.01 -49.84 8.71
C ILE A 975 -11.41 -51.21 9.07
N THR A 976 -10.41 -51.26 9.93
CA THR A 976 -9.73 -52.51 10.35
C THR A 976 -10.69 -53.53 11.00
N SER A 977 -11.72 -53.05 11.70
CA SER A 977 -12.66 -53.87 12.48
C SER A 977 -14.13 -53.75 12.05
N ASN A 978 -14.44 -52.86 11.08
CA ASN A 978 -15.80 -52.48 10.67
C ASN A 978 -16.69 -51.87 11.77
N ALA A 979 -16.13 -51.50 12.93
CA ALA A 979 -16.87 -50.74 13.92
C ALA A 979 -17.13 -49.31 13.43
N HIS A 980 -18.31 -48.80 13.73
CA HIS A 980 -18.72 -47.47 13.29
C HIS A 980 -19.56 -46.77 14.37
N VAL A 981 -19.55 -45.45 14.32
CA VAL A 981 -20.34 -44.55 15.17
C VAL A 981 -20.80 -43.38 14.32
N GLY A 982 -22.02 -42.90 14.53
CA GLY A 982 -22.59 -41.85 13.69
C GLY A 982 -23.51 -40.92 14.46
N TYR A 983 -23.63 -39.69 13.96
CA TYR A 983 -24.40 -38.62 14.58
C TYR A 983 -25.13 -37.80 13.51
N ASN A 984 -26.42 -37.51 13.74
CA ASN A 984 -27.23 -36.69 12.84
C ASN A 984 -27.23 -35.23 13.32
N GLY A 985 -26.99 -34.30 12.41
CA GLY A 985 -26.87 -32.85 12.69
C GLY A 985 -26.81 -32.05 11.38
N ASP A 986 -26.78 -30.72 11.45
CA ASP A 986 -26.65 -29.88 10.25
C ASP A 986 -25.18 -29.55 9.98
N PHE A 987 -24.67 -30.03 8.84
CA PHE A 987 -23.31 -29.77 8.37
C PHE A 987 -23.30 -28.96 7.05
N SER A 988 -24.42 -28.37 6.64
CA SER A 988 -24.51 -27.55 5.43
C SER A 988 -23.57 -26.34 5.51
N GLY A 989 -22.45 -26.36 4.77
CA GLY A 989 -21.41 -25.35 4.96
C GLY A 989 -20.07 -25.67 4.30
N SER A 990 -19.08 -24.81 4.57
CA SER A 990 -17.66 -25.09 4.37
C SER A 990 -17.02 -25.37 5.73
N TRP A 991 -16.24 -26.44 5.82
CA TRP A 991 -15.59 -26.94 7.04
C TRP A 991 -14.11 -27.17 6.76
N ASN A 992 -13.23 -26.69 7.62
CA ASN A 992 -11.83 -27.08 7.64
C ASN A 992 -11.70 -28.46 8.29
N VAL A 993 -10.56 -29.13 8.09
CA VAL A 993 -10.21 -30.42 8.68
C VAL A 993 -9.06 -30.20 9.65
N SER A 994 -9.09 -30.80 10.83
CA SER A 994 -8.04 -30.65 11.84
C SER A 994 -7.54 -31.98 12.37
N ILE A 995 -6.34 -31.99 12.97
CA ILE A 995 -5.75 -33.16 13.62
C ILE A 995 -5.80 -32.95 15.13
N VAL A 996 -6.55 -33.79 15.83
CA VAL A 996 -6.94 -33.61 17.23
C VAL A 996 -6.36 -34.69 18.15
N GLY A 997 -6.02 -34.31 19.39
CA GLY A 997 -5.46 -35.20 20.40
C GLY A 997 -5.95 -34.92 21.82
N LYS A 998 -6.19 -35.98 22.60
CA LYS A 998 -6.71 -35.92 23.97
C LYS A 998 -6.05 -36.97 24.87
N GLY A 999 -5.31 -36.49 25.86
CA GLY A 999 -4.71 -37.31 26.91
C GLY A 999 -3.19 -37.47 26.79
N VAL A 1000 -2.61 -38.19 27.75
CA VAL A 1000 -1.16 -38.42 27.86
C VAL A 1000 -0.77 -39.65 27.04
N GLY A 1001 -0.02 -39.44 25.97
CA GLY A 1001 0.49 -40.51 25.10
C GLY A 1001 1.09 -39.96 23.82
N SER A 1002 1.96 -40.74 23.17
CA SER A 1002 2.48 -40.42 21.84
C SER A 1002 1.65 -41.15 20.79
N GLN A 1003 0.96 -40.39 19.95
CA GLN A 1003 0.18 -40.89 18.82
C GLN A 1003 0.80 -40.36 17.53
N SER A 1004 0.76 -41.16 16.47
CA SER A 1004 1.41 -40.80 15.20
C SER A 1004 0.51 -41.10 14.00
N PHE A 1005 0.43 -40.14 13.08
CA PHE A 1005 -0.30 -40.21 11.82
C PHE A 1005 0.69 -40.48 10.68
N ASP A 1006 0.33 -41.41 9.80
CA ASP A 1006 1.09 -41.82 8.60
C ASP A 1006 0.63 -41.03 7.37
N TRP A 1007 -0.69 -40.86 7.21
CA TRP A 1007 -1.27 -40.03 6.15
C TRP A 1007 -2.70 -39.63 6.46
N ILE A 1008 -3.16 -38.59 5.77
CA ILE A 1008 -4.54 -38.10 5.77
C ILE A 1008 -4.95 -37.68 4.36
N ILE A 1009 -6.15 -38.07 3.94
CA ILE A 1009 -6.77 -37.68 2.67
C ILE A 1009 -8.15 -37.09 2.90
N VAL A 1010 -8.47 -36.03 2.18
CA VAL A 1010 -9.81 -35.40 2.12
C VAL A 1010 -10.27 -35.43 0.68
N GLY A 1011 -11.44 -36.01 0.40
CA GLY A 1011 -11.88 -36.22 -0.99
C GLY A 1011 -13.39 -36.14 -1.23
N PRO A 1012 -13.81 -36.06 -2.51
CA PRO A 1012 -15.20 -36.20 -2.91
C PRO A 1012 -15.73 -37.60 -2.56
N PRO A 1013 -17.06 -37.81 -2.49
CA PRO A 1013 -17.64 -39.14 -2.36
C PRO A 1013 -17.15 -40.05 -3.48
N TYR A 1014 -16.73 -41.26 -3.10
CA TYR A 1014 -16.09 -42.22 -3.98
C TYR A 1014 -16.95 -43.49 -4.12
N VAL A 1015 -16.55 -44.39 -5.01
CA VAL A 1015 -17.13 -45.74 -5.09
C VAL A 1015 -16.08 -46.79 -4.77
N THR A 1016 -16.44 -47.79 -3.97
CA THR A 1016 -15.60 -48.99 -3.77
C THR A 1016 -15.97 -50.03 -4.83
N SER A 1017 -14.98 -50.57 -5.54
CA SER A 1017 -15.23 -51.61 -6.54
C SER A 1017 -14.15 -52.69 -6.53
N GLY A 1018 -14.55 -53.91 -6.91
CA GLY A 1018 -13.62 -54.99 -7.23
C GLY A 1018 -13.20 -54.93 -8.70
N VAL A 1019 -12.12 -55.63 -9.03
CA VAL A 1019 -11.67 -55.78 -10.41
C VAL A 1019 -11.69 -57.24 -10.84
N LYS A 1020 -12.00 -57.48 -12.12
CA LYS A 1020 -11.80 -58.77 -12.78
C LYS A 1020 -10.58 -58.65 -13.69
N PHE A 1021 -9.51 -59.36 -13.34
CA PHE A 1021 -8.31 -59.44 -14.16
C PHE A 1021 -8.51 -60.38 -15.35
N GLY A 1022 -7.88 -60.04 -16.47
CA GLY A 1022 -7.69 -60.91 -17.63
C GLY A 1022 -6.39 -61.70 -17.55
N THR A 1023 -6.03 -62.34 -18.65
CA THR A 1023 -4.75 -63.06 -18.78
C THR A 1023 -3.57 -62.08 -18.85
N PRO A 1024 -2.45 -62.34 -18.17
CA PRO A 1024 -1.19 -61.66 -18.43
C PRO A 1024 -0.70 -61.89 -19.86
N GLU A 1025 -0.14 -60.85 -20.43
CA GLU A 1025 0.41 -60.80 -21.79
C GLU A 1025 1.84 -60.22 -21.67
N GLY A 1026 2.78 -60.67 -22.53
CA GLY A 1026 4.19 -60.27 -22.53
C GLY A 1026 4.51 -59.18 -23.58
N SER A 1027 5.67 -58.52 -23.45
CA SER A 1027 6.02 -57.32 -24.23
C SER A 1027 6.37 -57.55 -25.71
N GLY A 1028 6.16 -56.50 -26.52
CA GLY A 1028 6.55 -56.39 -27.94
C GLY A 1028 7.52 -55.23 -28.20
N LEU A 1029 7.71 -54.86 -29.48
CA LEU A 1029 8.64 -53.79 -29.95
C LEU A 1029 8.08 -52.36 -29.75
N VAL A 1030 8.59 -51.31 -30.42
CA VAL A 1030 8.53 -49.90 -29.94
C VAL A 1030 8.40 -48.84 -31.08
N VAL A 1031 7.56 -47.80 -30.90
CA VAL A 1031 7.32 -46.54 -31.68
C VAL A 1031 6.75 -45.47 -30.68
N TRP A 1032 6.53 -44.17 -30.93
CA TRP A 1032 6.24 -43.09 -29.91
C TRP A 1032 4.86 -42.33 -29.95
N LYS A 1033 4.32 -41.82 -28.80
CA LYS A 1033 3.10 -40.93 -28.66
C LYS A 1033 3.44 -39.42 -28.76
N ALA A 1034 2.45 -38.52 -28.95
CA ALA A 1034 2.64 -37.06 -28.92
C ALA A 1034 1.77 -36.36 -27.84
N TYR A 1035 2.30 -35.28 -27.27
CA TYR A 1035 1.76 -34.47 -26.16
C TYR A 1035 1.72 -32.97 -26.52
N ALA A 1036 1.10 -32.14 -25.67
CA ALA A 1036 1.17 -30.68 -25.83
C ALA A 1036 2.63 -30.21 -25.69
N SER A 1037 3.10 -29.32 -26.56
CA SER A 1037 4.50 -28.88 -26.59
C SER A 1037 4.63 -27.46 -27.12
N ALA A 1038 5.75 -26.83 -26.82
CA ALA A 1038 6.07 -25.47 -27.25
C ALA A 1038 7.53 -25.36 -27.70
N ALA A 1039 7.78 -24.53 -28.69
CA ALA A 1039 9.12 -24.21 -29.18
C ALA A 1039 9.34 -22.70 -29.06
N PHE A 1040 10.53 -22.31 -28.61
CA PHE A 1040 10.93 -20.95 -28.30
C PHE A 1040 12.20 -20.61 -29.08
N ASP A 1041 12.30 -19.36 -29.52
CA ASP A 1041 13.52 -18.69 -29.91
C ASP A 1041 13.86 -17.66 -28.82
N LEU A 1042 15.03 -17.84 -28.23
CA LEU A 1042 15.57 -17.05 -27.13
C LEU A 1042 16.72 -16.14 -27.60
N GLN A 1043 17.14 -16.22 -28.86
CA GLN A 1043 18.28 -15.49 -29.38
C GLN A 1043 18.12 -13.96 -29.30
N PRO A 1044 16.94 -13.35 -29.56
CA PRO A 1044 16.79 -11.91 -29.45
C PRO A 1044 16.91 -11.42 -28.00
N PHE A 1045 16.39 -12.19 -27.04
CA PHE A 1045 16.56 -11.90 -25.61
C PHE A 1045 18.03 -12.06 -25.17
N LEU A 1046 18.66 -13.19 -25.53
CA LEU A 1046 20.08 -13.44 -25.27
C LEU A 1046 20.99 -12.36 -25.86
N SER A 1047 20.70 -11.91 -27.08
CA SER A 1047 21.46 -10.83 -27.72
C SER A 1047 21.33 -9.52 -26.95
N CYS A 1048 20.18 -9.25 -26.32
CA CYS A 1048 20.03 -8.10 -25.42
C CYS A 1048 20.78 -8.30 -24.08
N LEU A 1049 20.80 -9.52 -23.52
CA LEU A 1049 21.56 -9.82 -22.29
C LEU A 1049 23.08 -9.73 -22.49
N VAL A 1050 23.62 -10.37 -23.53
CA VAL A 1050 25.06 -10.42 -23.86
C VAL A 1050 25.63 -9.05 -24.23
N ASN A 1051 24.80 -8.16 -24.78
CA ASN A 1051 25.19 -6.79 -25.13
C ASN A 1051 24.71 -5.76 -24.09
N ASP A 1052 24.45 -6.19 -22.85
CA ASP A 1052 24.13 -5.34 -21.71
C ASP A 1052 23.01 -4.32 -21.91
N ARG A 1053 22.03 -4.68 -22.76
CA ARG A 1053 20.92 -3.81 -23.17
C ARG A 1053 19.89 -3.67 -22.05
N TYR A 1054 19.31 -2.48 -21.99
CA TYR A 1054 18.29 -2.12 -21.01
C TYR A 1054 16.88 -2.39 -21.53
N PHE A 1055 15.96 -2.66 -20.60
CA PHE A 1055 14.52 -2.78 -20.84
C PHE A 1055 13.75 -1.69 -20.07
N GLY A 1056 12.64 -1.22 -20.64
CA GLY A 1056 11.73 -0.29 -19.99
C GLY A 1056 10.63 -1.01 -19.22
N LEU A 1057 10.53 -0.75 -17.91
CA LEU A 1057 9.53 -1.35 -17.01
C LEU A 1057 8.87 -0.29 -16.13
N TYR A 1058 7.64 -0.57 -15.66
CA TYR A 1058 6.92 0.32 -14.75
C TYR A 1058 7.48 0.34 -13.33
N ASP A 1059 7.94 -0.80 -12.81
CA ASP A 1059 8.32 -0.95 -11.40
C ASP A 1059 9.85 -0.89 -11.22
N ALA A 1060 10.51 0.02 -11.94
CA ALA A 1060 11.96 0.20 -11.95
C ALA A 1060 12.36 1.69 -11.88
N PRO A 1061 13.56 2.04 -11.38
CA PRO A 1061 14.01 3.43 -11.29
C PRO A 1061 14.20 4.09 -12.67
N SER A 1062 13.65 5.28 -12.83
CA SER A 1062 13.87 6.12 -14.01
C SER A 1062 15.26 6.76 -14.02
N PHE A 1063 15.69 7.30 -15.16
CA PHE A 1063 16.98 7.99 -15.27
C PHE A 1063 17.13 9.18 -14.32
N PHE A 1064 16.04 9.89 -14.00
CA PHE A 1064 16.07 11.02 -13.04
C PHE A 1064 16.20 10.52 -11.60
N GLU A 1065 15.49 9.45 -11.23
CA GLU A 1065 15.64 8.76 -9.94
C GLU A 1065 17.07 8.20 -9.76
N ARG A 1066 17.70 7.70 -10.83
CA ARG A 1066 19.11 7.26 -10.88
C ARG A 1066 20.12 8.41 -10.65
N LEU A 1067 19.89 9.59 -11.23
CA LEU A 1067 20.70 10.79 -10.98
C LEU A 1067 20.55 11.33 -9.54
N GLU A 1068 19.45 11.03 -8.85
CA GLU A 1068 19.14 11.50 -7.48
C GLU A 1068 19.42 10.46 -6.39
N GLY A 1069 19.74 9.21 -6.76
CA GLY A 1069 19.89 8.12 -5.79
C GLY A 1069 18.58 7.74 -5.07
N LYS A 1070 17.41 8.08 -5.65
CA LYS A 1070 16.08 7.73 -5.13
C LYS A 1070 15.63 6.41 -5.76
N LEU A 1071 16.07 5.31 -5.17
CA LEU A 1071 15.97 3.99 -5.80
C LEU A 1071 15.07 3.00 -5.02
N ASP A 1072 14.39 3.46 -3.96
CA ASP A 1072 13.41 2.70 -3.18
C ASP A 1072 12.17 2.36 -4.04
N PRO A 1073 11.72 1.09 -4.12
CA PRO A 1073 10.55 0.68 -4.92
C PRO A 1073 9.28 1.52 -4.73
N ALA A 1074 9.02 2.01 -3.51
CA ALA A 1074 7.87 2.88 -3.22
C ALA A 1074 7.98 4.27 -3.87
N SER A 1075 9.18 4.64 -4.35
CA SER A 1075 9.53 5.91 -4.98
C SER A 1075 9.99 5.77 -6.45
N THR A 1076 9.93 4.57 -7.03
CA THR A 1076 10.43 4.31 -8.40
C THR A 1076 9.32 4.18 -9.43
N GLY A 1077 9.62 4.57 -10.66
CA GLY A 1077 8.83 4.17 -11.82
C GLY A 1077 7.38 4.63 -11.73
N LYS A 1078 6.42 3.71 -11.64
CA LYS A 1078 4.97 3.99 -11.52
C LYS A 1078 4.56 4.61 -10.18
N ASN A 1079 5.33 4.41 -9.12
CA ASN A 1079 5.08 4.98 -7.80
C ASN A 1079 5.94 6.24 -7.54
N GLY A 1080 6.87 6.56 -8.44
CA GLY A 1080 7.80 7.68 -8.30
C GLY A 1080 7.22 9.06 -8.57
N GLU A 1081 7.88 10.10 -8.04
CA GLU A 1081 7.40 11.50 -8.13
C GLU A 1081 7.31 12.02 -9.57
N TYR A 1082 8.00 11.36 -10.50
CA TYR A 1082 8.02 11.70 -11.93
C TYR A 1082 6.88 11.09 -12.75
N TRP A 1083 6.16 10.09 -12.23
CA TRP A 1083 5.21 9.29 -13.03
C TRP A 1083 4.02 10.07 -13.58
N GLU A 1084 3.30 10.80 -12.73
CA GLU A 1084 2.10 11.54 -13.14
C GLU A 1084 2.45 12.72 -14.07
N ALA A 1085 3.63 13.31 -13.90
CA ALA A 1085 4.15 14.31 -14.82
C ALA A 1085 4.52 13.71 -16.19
N ALA A 1086 5.09 12.51 -16.20
CA ALA A 1086 5.36 11.74 -17.43
C ALA A 1086 4.07 11.38 -18.17
N LYS A 1087 3.07 10.80 -17.49
CA LYS A 1087 1.76 10.46 -18.09
C LYS A 1087 1.11 11.65 -18.77
N LYS A 1088 0.99 12.78 -18.06
CA LYS A 1088 0.43 14.03 -18.59
C LYS A 1088 1.21 14.51 -19.82
N MET A 1089 2.54 14.38 -19.82
CA MET A 1089 3.36 14.75 -21.00
C MET A 1089 3.14 13.79 -22.18
N GLN A 1090 2.93 12.49 -21.93
CA GLN A 1090 2.59 11.52 -22.97
C GLN A 1090 1.20 11.76 -23.58
N GLU A 1091 0.24 12.19 -22.77
CA GLU A 1091 -1.09 12.67 -23.22
C GLU A 1091 -0.97 13.94 -24.07
N GLU A 1092 -0.25 14.97 -23.57
CA GLU A 1092 -0.04 16.24 -24.29
C GLU A 1092 0.66 16.03 -25.65
N LEU A 1093 1.55 15.04 -25.76
CA LEU A 1093 2.24 14.67 -26.99
C LEU A 1093 1.49 13.65 -27.87
N GLY A 1094 0.34 13.13 -27.43
CA GLY A 1094 -0.46 12.16 -28.17
C GLY A 1094 0.22 10.81 -28.41
N ILE A 1095 1.15 10.40 -27.54
CA ILE A 1095 1.84 9.11 -27.64
C ILE A 1095 1.25 8.02 -26.73
N ALA A 1096 0.41 8.40 -25.75
CA ALA A 1096 -0.42 7.45 -25.01
C ALA A 1096 -1.47 6.82 -25.95
N LYS A 1097 -1.73 5.51 -25.81
CA LYS A 1097 -2.69 4.76 -26.65
C LYS A 1097 -3.72 4.07 -25.77
N ASP A 1098 -5.00 4.33 -26.01
CA ASP A 1098 -6.13 3.62 -25.37
C ASP A 1098 -6.03 3.50 -23.83
N GLY A 1099 -5.54 4.56 -23.17
CA GLY A 1099 -5.33 4.60 -21.72
C GLY A 1099 -4.05 3.92 -21.21
N SER A 1100 -3.16 3.50 -22.12
CA SER A 1100 -1.86 2.88 -21.84
C SER A 1100 -0.70 3.85 -22.12
N TYR A 1101 0.30 3.86 -21.24
CA TYR A 1101 1.39 4.84 -21.20
C TYR A 1101 2.74 4.12 -21.21
N TYR A 1102 3.75 4.63 -21.92
CA TYR A 1102 5.09 4.05 -21.88
C TYR A 1102 5.68 4.11 -20.46
N PRO A 1103 6.39 3.06 -20.00
CA PRO A 1103 7.12 3.11 -18.73
C PRO A 1103 8.23 4.16 -18.76
N ILE A 1104 8.63 4.62 -17.56
CA ILE A 1104 9.79 5.51 -17.35
C ILE A 1104 10.96 4.83 -16.64
N GLY A 1105 10.76 3.64 -16.07
CA GLY A 1105 11.78 2.88 -15.36
C GLY A 1105 12.76 2.18 -16.29
N LEU A 1106 14.01 2.06 -15.88
CA LEU A 1106 15.09 1.35 -16.55
C LEU A 1106 15.50 0.13 -15.72
N VAL A 1107 15.65 -1.03 -16.36
CA VAL A 1107 16.27 -2.22 -15.74
C VAL A 1107 17.36 -2.80 -16.63
N SER A 1108 18.37 -3.38 -16.00
CA SER A 1108 19.39 -4.19 -16.66
C SER A 1108 19.74 -5.45 -15.85
N PHE A 1109 20.35 -6.43 -16.52
CA PHE A 1109 20.68 -7.73 -15.95
C PHE A 1109 22.19 -7.92 -15.83
N ILE A 1110 22.60 -8.89 -15.01
CA ILE A 1110 23.94 -9.51 -15.01
C ILE A 1110 23.82 -10.80 -15.81
N TYR A 1111 24.63 -10.92 -16.87
CA TYR A 1111 24.70 -12.15 -17.67
C TYR A 1111 26.14 -12.70 -17.66
N TYR A 1112 26.30 -13.90 -17.09
CA TYR A 1112 27.58 -14.61 -17.09
C TYR A 1112 27.62 -15.60 -18.28
N PRO A 1113 28.70 -15.62 -19.09
CA PRO A 1113 30.05 -15.14 -18.79
C PRO A 1113 30.49 -13.83 -19.46
N SER A 1114 29.60 -12.94 -19.93
CA SER A 1114 29.99 -11.92 -20.94
C SER A 1114 30.60 -10.62 -20.43
N ASP A 1115 30.74 -10.40 -19.11
CA ASP A 1115 31.29 -9.14 -18.58
C ASP A 1115 32.50 -9.39 -17.64
N ASP A 1116 33.68 -9.45 -18.27
CA ASP A 1116 34.99 -9.59 -17.59
C ASP A 1116 35.37 -8.30 -16.82
N ASP A 1117 34.90 -7.13 -17.26
CA ASP A 1117 35.16 -5.84 -16.62
C ASP A 1117 34.33 -5.71 -15.32
N LEU A 1118 33.05 -6.06 -15.36
CA LEU A 1118 32.19 -6.23 -14.19
C LEU A 1118 32.76 -7.29 -13.24
N THR A 1119 33.21 -8.42 -13.77
CA THR A 1119 33.86 -9.48 -12.99
C THR A 1119 35.12 -8.98 -12.28
N SER A 1120 35.88 -8.10 -12.94
CA SER A 1120 37.10 -7.50 -12.38
C SER A 1120 36.80 -6.42 -11.35
N ALA A 1121 35.82 -5.55 -11.60
CA ALA A 1121 35.34 -4.53 -10.66
C ALA A 1121 34.76 -5.16 -9.38
N LEU A 1122 33.94 -6.21 -9.50
CA LEU A 1122 33.40 -6.95 -8.37
C LEU A 1122 34.52 -7.62 -7.54
N LYS A 1123 35.52 -8.24 -8.18
CA LYS A 1123 36.70 -8.78 -7.50
C LYS A 1123 37.50 -7.72 -6.74
N LEU A 1124 37.62 -6.50 -7.29
CA LEU A 1124 38.31 -5.39 -6.62
C LEU A 1124 37.58 -4.91 -5.35
N LEU A 1125 36.26 -5.13 -5.28
CA LEU A 1125 35.40 -4.85 -4.12
C LEU A 1125 35.27 -6.04 -3.14
N GLU A 1126 36.16 -7.04 -3.25
CA GLU A 1126 36.14 -8.29 -2.50
C GLU A 1126 34.82 -9.09 -2.63
N LYS A 1127 34.14 -8.96 -3.77
CA LYS A 1127 32.92 -9.72 -4.10
C LYS A 1127 33.13 -10.62 -5.31
N ASP A 1128 33.14 -11.93 -5.07
CA ASP A 1128 33.14 -12.90 -6.15
C ASP A 1128 31.77 -12.87 -6.88
N PRO A 1129 31.70 -12.65 -8.21
CA PRO A 1129 30.46 -12.79 -8.98
C PRO A 1129 29.78 -14.16 -8.81
N ASN A 1130 30.53 -15.23 -8.51
CA ASN A 1130 29.95 -16.53 -8.18
C ASN A 1130 29.05 -16.47 -6.93
N SER A 1131 29.28 -15.52 -6.02
CA SER A 1131 28.40 -15.28 -4.87
C SER A 1131 27.04 -14.68 -5.26
N ALA A 1132 26.93 -13.96 -6.39
CA ALA A 1132 25.64 -13.51 -6.92
C ALA A 1132 24.77 -14.70 -7.36
N ILE A 1133 25.39 -15.65 -8.06
CA ILE A 1133 24.78 -16.91 -8.51
C ILE A 1133 24.43 -17.80 -7.30
N GLY A 1134 25.30 -17.85 -6.29
CA GLY A 1134 25.04 -18.53 -5.01
C GLY A 1134 23.89 -17.92 -4.19
N ASN A 1135 23.72 -16.60 -4.27
CA ASN A 1135 22.63 -15.85 -3.62
C ASN A 1135 21.36 -15.71 -4.49
N ALA A 1136 21.32 -16.34 -5.68
CA ALA A 1136 20.16 -16.38 -6.57
C ALA A 1136 19.70 -15.00 -7.11
N ILE A 1137 20.63 -14.11 -7.46
CA ILE A 1137 20.35 -12.77 -8.02
C ILE A 1137 21.00 -12.61 -9.40
N SER A 1138 20.26 -12.17 -10.42
CA SER A 1138 20.81 -11.79 -11.75
C SER A 1138 20.32 -10.43 -12.27
N PHE A 1139 19.66 -9.63 -11.43
CA PHE A 1139 19.44 -8.21 -11.72
C PHE A 1139 20.69 -7.42 -11.34
N ALA A 1140 21.21 -6.62 -12.27
CA ALA A 1140 22.38 -5.80 -12.00
C ALA A 1140 22.06 -4.73 -10.95
N ASP A 1141 20.90 -4.09 -11.10
CA ASP A 1141 20.42 -3.08 -10.16
C ASP A 1141 20.28 -3.66 -8.73
N TYR A 1142 19.52 -4.74 -8.50
CA TYR A 1142 19.35 -5.28 -7.13
C TYR A 1142 20.66 -5.78 -6.48
N TYR A 1143 21.58 -6.38 -7.24
CA TYR A 1143 22.85 -6.88 -6.68
C TYR A 1143 23.79 -5.74 -6.27
N TRP A 1144 23.92 -4.70 -7.10
CA TRP A 1144 24.76 -3.53 -6.81
C TRP A 1144 24.14 -2.61 -5.75
N LEU A 1145 22.83 -2.32 -5.87
CA LEU A 1145 22.15 -1.37 -5.00
C LEU A 1145 22.03 -1.88 -3.56
N GLY A 1146 21.81 -3.18 -3.37
CA GLY A 1146 21.81 -3.80 -2.03
C GLY A 1146 23.14 -3.69 -1.28
N TYR A 1147 24.28 -3.59 -2.00
CA TYR A 1147 25.60 -3.46 -1.39
C TYR A 1147 25.96 -2.01 -1.04
N TYR A 1148 25.65 -1.03 -1.91
CA TYR A 1148 25.98 0.39 -1.68
C TYR A 1148 24.95 1.13 -0.81
N PHE A 1149 23.67 0.77 -0.91
CA PHE A 1149 22.58 1.48 -0.23
C PHE A 1149 22.01 0.63 0.92
N LYS A 1150 22.88 0.01 1.72
CA LYS A 1150 22.55 -1.02 2.74
C LYS A 1150 21.31 -0.71 3.58
N ASP A 1151 21.08 0.55 3.95
CA ASP A 1151 19.95 0.94 4.81
C ASP A 1151 18.72 1.50 4.04
N LYS A 1152 18.88 1.86 2.76
CA LYS A 1152 17.78 2.35 1.89
C LYS A 1152 17.22 1.29 0.95
N PHE A 1153 18.00 0.25 0.65
CA PHE A 1153 17.55 -0.90 -0.15
C PHE A 1153 17.15 -2.12 0.70
N ALA A 1154 17.52 -2.17 1.98
CA ALA A 1154 17.13 -3.27 2.85
C ALA A 1154 15.61 -3.35 3.12
N GLN A 1155 14.81 -2.33 2.80
CA GLN A 1155 13.35 -2.47 2.83
C GLN A 1155 12.77 -3.23 1.62
N VAL A 1156 13.58 -3.59 0.63
CA VAL A 1156 13.25 -4.66 -0.34
C VAL A 1156 13.53 -6.05 0.26
N ALA A 1157 13.22 -6.23 1.55
CA ALA A 1157 13.35 -7.48 2.30
C ALA A 1157 12.33 -8.58 1.90
N THR A 1158 11.72 -8.43 0.73
CA THR A 1158 11.12 -9.53 -0.04
C THR A 1158 11.63 -9.42 -1.47
N SER A 1159 12.88 -9.87 -1.71
CA SER A 1159 13.30 -10.21 -3.07
C SER A 1159 12.21 -11.11 -3.66
N PRO A 1160 11.49 -10.69 -4.72
CA PRO A 1160 10.52 -11.57 -5.33
C PRO A 1160 11.30 -12.82 -5.78
N LYS A 1161 10.81 -14.01 -5.44
CA LYS A 1161 11.54 -15.26 -5.69
C LYS A 1161 11.99 -15.26 -7.15
N ALA A 1162 13.30 -15.19 -7.36
CA ALA A 1162 13.88 -15.19 -8.69
C ALA A 1162 14.09 -16.64 -9.11
N TYR A 1163 13.69 -16.98 -10.31
CA TYR A 1163 13.71 -18.35 -10.81
C TYR A 1163 14.67 -18.48 -11.98
N ARG A 1164 15.31 -19.64 -12.08
CA ARG A 1164 16.24 -19.98 -13.16
C ARG A 1164 15.45 -20.19 -14.45
N MET A 1165 16.01 -19.73 -15.58
CA MET A 1165 15.33 -19.75 -16.87
C MET A 1165 15.99 -20.65 -17.91
N TRP A 1166 15.23 -21.61 -18.44
CA TRP A 1166 15.69 -22.56 -19.46
C TRP A 1166 16.28 -21.87 -20.69
N GLY A 1167 17.38 -22.43 -21.20
CA GLY A 1167 18.03 -22.03 -22.45
C GLY A 1167 18.92 -20.78 -22.40
N ILE A 1168 18.93 -20.03 -21.28
CA ILE A 1168 19.61 -18.73 -21.19
C ILE A 1168 21.05 -18.80 -20.71
N SER A 1169 21.33 -19.42 -19.57
CA SER A 1169 22.67 -19.36 -18.97
C SER A 1169 23.50 -20.59 -19.30
N MET A 1170 24.72 -20.34 -19.77
CA MET A 1170 25.76 -21.30 -20.16
C MET A 1170 25.46 -22.10 -21.45
N GLY A 1171 26.55 -22.65 -22.02
CA GLY A 1171 26.73 -22.86 -23.46
C GLY A 1171 26.00 -24.04 -24.12
N THR A 1172 26.65 -24.65 -25.12
CA THR A 1172 26.07 -25.65 -26.05
C THR A 1172 25.84 -27.06 -25.45
N GLY A 1173 25.50 -27.15 -24.17
CA GLY A 1173 25.28 -28.42 -23.46
C GLY A 1173 23.79 -28.75 -23.30
N ASP A 1174 23.47 -30.05 -23.37
CA ASP A 1174 22.18 -30.59 -22.97
C ASP A 1174 22.01 -30.52 -21.45
N TYR A 1175 21.08 -29.71 -20.97
CA TYR A 1175 20.72 -29.64 -19.55
C TYR A 1175 19.34 -30.26 -19.33
N ALA A 1176 19.30 -31.37 -18.57
CA ALA A 1176 18.05 -31.98 -18.11
C ALA A 1176 17.47 -31.34 -16.83
N TYR A 1177 18.21 -30.43 -16.18
CA TYR A 1177 17.81 -29.82 -14.89
C TYR A 1177 18.18 -28.33 -14.78
N LEU A 1178 17.29 -27.53 -14.19
CA LEU A 1178 17.48 -26.09 -13.94
C LEU A 1178 18.68 -25.76 -13.02
N SER A 1179 19.21 -26.72 -12.25
CA SER A 1179 20.30 -26.48 -11.29
C SER A 1179 21.59 -25.94 -11.90
N GLY A 1180 21.83 -26.20 -13.20
CA GLY A 1180 22.99 -25.68 -13.94
C GLY A 1180 22.84 -24.26 -14.49
N VAL A 1181 21.63 -23.67 -14.47
CA VAL A 1181 21.33 -22.39 -15.13
C VAL A 1181 21.67 -21.21 -14.21
N GLY A 1182 22.70 -20.43 -14.54
CA GLY A 1182 23.18 -19.27 -13.76
C GLY A 1182 22.46 -17.92 -13.96
N PHE A 1183 21.36 -17.87 -14.72
CA PHE A 1183 20.54 -16.65 -14.92
C PHE A 1183 19.18 -16.81 -14.24
N LEU A 1184 18.79 -15.80 -13.45
CA LEU A 1184 17.55 -15.77 -12.70
C LEU A 1184 16.74 -14.49 -12.97
N ILE A 1185 15.41 -14.63 -12.98
CA ILE A 1185 14.47 -13.54 -13.19
C ILE A 1185 13.22 -13.76 -12.32
N ASP A 1186 12.61 -12.71 -11.80
CA ASP A 1186 11.37 -12.82 -11.04
C ASP A 1186 10.14 -12.95 -11.95
N ASN A 1187 9.04 -13.48 -11.41
CA ASN A 1187 7.82 -13.73 -12.17
C ASN A 1187 7.20 -12.47 -12.80
N SER A 1188 7.25 -11.32 -12.12
CA SER A 1188 6.65 -10.08 -12.62
C SER A 1188 7.43 -9.57 -13.82
N THR A 1189 8.75 -9.46 -13.69
CA THR A 1189 9.62 -9.02 -14.78
C THR A 1189 9.61 -10.01 -15.96
N ALA A 1190 9.57 -11.32 -15.67
CA ALA A 1190 9.44 -12.34 -16.71
C ALA A 1190 8.08 -12.28 -17.43
N GLU A 1191 6.97 -12.04 -16.72
CA GLU A 1191 5.65 -11.86 -17.34
C GLU A 1191 5.62 -10.64 -18.26
N THR A 1192 6.20 -9.51 -17.83
CA THR A 1192 6.27 -8.30 -18.66
C THR A 1192 7.14 -8.52 -19.90
N ILE A 1193 8.38 -9.00 -19.73
CA ILE A 1193 9.33 -9.17 -20.86
C ILE A 1193 8.87 -10.25 -21.83
N MET A 1194 8.43 -11.42 -21.36
CA MET A 1194 8.23 -12.61 -22.19
C MET A 1194 6.75 -12.90 -22.47
N GLY A 1195 5.84 -12.39 -21.63
CA GLY A 1195 4.40 -12.56 -21.78
C GLY A 1195 3.85 -13.76 -21.00
N LYS A 1196 2.66 -13.55 -20.42
CA LYS A 1196 1.89 -14.37 -19.46
C LYS A 1196 1.90 -15.89 -19.61
N ASN A 1197 2.11 -16.40 -20.83
CA ASN A 1197 2.16 -17.84 -21.12
C ASN A 1197 3.60 -18.33 -21.34
N ALA A 1198 4.41 -17.61 -22.12
CA ALA A 1198 5.77 -18.02 -22.47
C ALA A 1198 6.68 -18.14 -21.25
N TRP A 1199 6.59 -17.19 -20.31
CA TRP A 1199 7.46 -17.16 -19.13
C TRP A 1199 7.31 -18.41 -18.26
N LYS A 1200 6.11 -18.99 -18.17
CA LYS A 1200 5.83 -20.18 -17.35
C LYS A 1200 6.51 -21.43 -17.90
N TYR A 1201 6.52 -21.61 -19.21
CA TYR A 1201 7.24 -22.71 -19.87
C TYR A 1201 8.77 -22.58 -19.72
N LEU A 1202 9.27 -21.35 -19.63
CA LEU A 1202 10.69 -21.03 -19.48
C LEU A 1202 11.20 -21.10 -18.03
N ILE A 1203 10.32 -20.93 -17.05
CA ILE A 1203 10.65 -20.92 -15.61
C ILE A 1203 10.21 -22.20 -14.89
N TYR A 1204 8.97 -22.65 -15.08
CA TYR A 1204 8.40 -23.82 -14.41
C TYR A 1204 8.35 -25.07 -15.29
N GLY A 1205 8.40 -24.91 -16.61
CA GLY A 1205 8.25 -26.03 -17.53
C GLY A 1205 6.84 -26.61 -17.51
N GLY A 1206 5.81 -25.75 -17.58
CA GLY A 1206 4.39 -26.13 -17.66
C GLY A 1206 3.48 -25.22 -16.86
#